data_AF-A0A370GAK6-F1
#
_entry.id   AF-A0A370GAK6-F1
#
_cell.length_a   1.000
_cell.length_b   1.000
_cell.length_c   1.000
_cell.angle_alpha   90.00
_cell.angle_beta   90.00
_cell.angle_gamma   90.00
#
_symmetry.space_group_name_H-M   'P 1'
#
loop_
_entity.id
_entity.type
_entity.pdbx_description
1 polymer ?
#
loop_
_entity_poly.entity_id
_entity_poly.type
_entity_poly.pdbx_seq_one_letter_code
_entity_poly.pdbx_strand_id
1 'polypeptide(L)'
;MTPGVASAPPDVPMTEQADRIMETTIDGFVRDIAARYGDVLSSRYEELEGIPQTPESILPRLEYLQRSHPSTRDITLGIGFCRLALHEPRASEAFEFLSSVTPSPLARFFLLITRMRFGAHDRAFVELRALLRETAVIFPDIAFSLFSAVAEANRCSGWCAMLPDGRLVVGLPDHAAHDLILRHDGKERPADLALLTRLSGYQVWAIGNFILPPHLPRIDILQEGRDLLGSGIDSRTVWAFEGFIEGTAEGLSGWCRYPNNPGAADQIHVRAVQDDHMLFDATVGLPDDETLQPEKPRTDFVIPWQALLGARTPAVKVTDRLGRAFYGSPLDPLAGGRYARTQAEWVASLFPSAHPTAVRPSFNQPFPTLYTPLFTVPEAAAPTIPARQVAVIIPVYRGYEVTRTCITLVLQHRGPNERIVIVNDCSPDERIIAFLDTLAGLDGVTVLTNARNGGFTFSANRGLRAVERDEDAILLNSDTLPPPHWIAALRRTVYRAPDIGTATPLSNAATIFSYPNAHGQNPVPAYEEVIETAERLAACENDALIDVPTAHGYCMYIRADCLHQTGLLREDVFAQGYGEENDFSRRAAALGWRHVACLQTFVGHAEGQSFSAVRNDLIRRNLATLNGLHPGYDRMVQVWQARDPLRPLRRDLDLSRLRHAIAGRPVVALLTHDRQGGVQRFVTERAGENLAAGHVPLILSPHRSGSGDTGWTIIPFLPEDYPNITAPRKGAELRTLLLDLGCDRIEIHSYIGSGIRDVHWVSRSGIDYAVYLHDYSWFCPRITLVSHNNLYCGEPAHDVCQRCIADLGPLNSDDAPLDLLRDLSDDLFRRAGAIIASCQDVADRYRRHIDTPITLGQWEPPVPTRPATFLPKAPDEIRRILLIGAIGIEKGYNILLALARHVADHALPMRFVIIGYTCDDPRLLATGVVEITGRYGEHELAALIRRHPCDWGFLPAIWPETWSYILTEFWRQNVPVITFDIGAPAARVRATGTGLTVPLHLPIASLATVLLTPWLLRIH
;
A
#
# COMPACT_ATOMS: atom_id res chain seq x y z
N MET A 1 28.31 16.62 -81.88
CA MET A 1 26.89 16.81 -82.25
C MET A 1 26.08 16.65 -80.98
N THR A 2 25.22 17.64 -80.73
CA THR A 2 24.30 17.87 -79.60
C THR A 2 23.90 16.66 -78.72
N PRO A 3 23.99 16.76 -77.38
CA PRO A 3 23.34 15.84 -76.45
C PRO A 3 21.90 16.28 -76.17
N GLY A 4 20.98 15.31 -76.16
CA GLY A 4 19.57 15.50 -75.79
C GLY A 4 19.39 15.66 -74.28
N VAL A 5 18.56 16.63 -73.92
CA VAL A 5 18.16 17.03 -72.57
C VAL A 5 17.28 15.93 -71.94
N ALA A 6 17.64 15.47 -70.75
CA ALA A 6 16.77 14.72 -69.84
C ALA A 6 16.30 15.65 -68.72
N SER A 7 14.99 15.68 -68.51
CA SER A 7 14.27 16.47 -67.51
C SER A 7 14.63 16.09 -66.07
N ALA A 8 14.87 17.10 -65.23
CA ALA A 8 15.01 16.95 -63.78
C ALA A 8 13.70 16.46 -63.12
N PRO A 9 13.76 15.66 -62.04
CA PRO A 9 12.58 15.33 -61.24
C PRO A 9 12.10 16.58 -60.45
N PRO A 10 10.81 16.65 -60.09
CA PRO A 10 10.25 17.82 -59.40
C PRO A 10 10.78 17.93 -57.97
N ASP A 11 11.06 19.17 -57.55
CA ASP A 11 11.43 19.56 -56.19
C ASP A 11 10.37 19.09 -55.19
N VAL A 12 10.76 18.24 -54.25
CA VAL A 12 10.01 17.99 -53.02
C VAL A 12 10.21 19.21 -52.10
N PRO A 13 9.14 19.83 -51.56
CA PRO A 13 9.29 20.99 -50.70
C PRO A 13 10.12 20.65 -49.45
N MET A 14 11.07 21.52 -49.10
CA MET A 14 12.02 21.34 -47.98
C MET A 14 11.38 20.99 -46.62
N THR A 15 10.10 21.31 -46.41
CA THR A 15 9.34 21.00 -45.19
C THR A 15 9.04 19.50 -45.00
N GLU A 16 8.68 18.77 -46.07
CA GLU A 16 8.45 17.30 -45.97
C GLU A 16 9.75 16.52 -45.69
N GLN A 17 10.89 17.06 -46.12
CA GLN A 17 12.20 16.45 -45.89
C GLN A 17 12.68 16.65 -44.45
N ALA A 18 12.38 17.82 -43.85
CA ALA A 18 12.69 18.10 -42.44
C ALA A 18 11.86 17.26 -41.47
N ASP A 19 10.55 17.11 -41.74
CA ASP A 19 9.65 16.26 -40.94
C ASP A 19 10.09 14.79 -40.96
N ARG A 20 10.46 14.26 -42.13
CA ARG A 20 11.01 12.89 -42.26
C ARG A 20 12.33 12.69 -41.53
N ILE A 21 13.21 13.69 -41.51
CA ILE A 21 14.50 13.61 -40.79
C ILE A 21 14.28 13.63 -39.27
N MET A 22 13.33 14.44 -38.78
CA MET A 22 12.95 14.48 -37.37
C MET A 22 12.32 13.15 -36.91
N GLU A 23 11.38 12.59 -37.69
CA GLU A 23 10.81 11.26 -37.42
C GLU A 23 11.88 10.17 -37.37
N THR A 24 12.82 10.18 -38.32
CA THR A 24 13.92 9.20 -38.36
C THR A 24 14.86 9.31 -37.14
N THR A 25 15.07 10.52 -36.63
CA THR A 25 15.93 10.80 -35.47
C THR A 25 15.27 10.37 -34.16
N ILE A 26 13.97 10.67 -33.98
CA ILE A 26 13.20 10.25 -32.80
C ILE A 26 13.04 8.72 -32.79
N ASP A 27 12.79 8.10 -33.94
CA ASP A 27 12.66 6.64 -34.05
C ASP A 27 13.98 5.91 -33.75
N GLY A 28 15.11 6.49 -34.15
CA GLY A 28 16.44 6.02 -33.77
C GLY A 28 16.65 6.10 -32.25
N PHE A 29 16.33 7.25 -31.65
CA PHE A 29 16.43 7.47 -30.20
C PHE A 29 15.55 6.49 -29.40
N VAL A 30 14.29 6.30 -29.78
CA VAL A 30 13.37 5.38 -29.08
C VAL A 30 13.89 3.93 -29.13
N ARG A 31 14.41 3.48 -30.28
CA ARG A 31 14.97 2.12 -30.42
C ARG A 31 16.23 1.92 -29.59
N ASP A 32 17.13 2.89 -29.58
CA ASP A 32 18.34 2.85 -28.74
C ASP A 32 17.99 2.76 -27.26
N ILE A 33 17.05 3.59 -26.79
CA ILE A 33 16.58 3.59 -25.40
C ILE A 33 15.94 2.25 -25.04
N ALA A 34 15.10 1.68 -25.91
CA ALA A 34 14.45 0.39 -25.64
C ALA A 34 15.48 -0.75 -25.51
N ALA A 35 16.50 -0.77 -26.37
CA ALA A 35 17.58 -1.77 -26.32
C ALA A 35 18.43 -1.62 -25.04
N ARG A 36 18.93 -0.40 -24.77
CA ARG A 36 19.72 -0.11 -23.56
C ARG A 36 18.96 -0.43 -22.28
N TYR A 37 17.65 -0.17 -22.26
CA TYR A 37 16.82 -0.49 -21.11
C TYR A 37 16.58 -1.99 -20.96
N GLY A 38 16.47 -2.74 -22.06
CA GLY A 38 16.44 -4.20 -22.05
C GLY A 38 17.67 -4.80 -21.38
N ASP A 39 18.87 -4.29 -21.69
CA ASP A 39 20.13 -4.73 -21.06
C ASP A 39 20.11 -4.50 -19.54
N VAL A 40 19.62 -3.32 -19.11
CA VAL A 40 19.46 -3.00 -17.68
C VAL A 40 18.52 -3.99 -17.00
N LEU A 41 17.38 -4.32 -17.59
CA LEU A 41 16.43 -5.27 -17.03
C LEU A 41 17.02 -6.69 -16.99
N SER A 42 17.77 -7.10 -18.00
CA SER A 42 18.39 -8.43 -18.07
C SER A 42 19.45 -8.64 -16.99
N SER A 43 20.08 -7.57 -16.50
CA SER A 43 20.98 -7.64 -15.33
C SER A 43 20.24 -7.82 -13.98
N ARG A 44 18.92 -7.59 -13.95
CA ARG A 44 18.10 -7.60 -12.73
C ARG A 44 17.18 -8.82 -12.61
N TYR A 45 16.78 -9.41 -13.74
CA TYR A 45 15.80 -10.51 -13.78
C TYR A 45 16.37 -11.72 -14.52
N GLU A 46 16.61 -12.82 -13.80
CA GLU A 46 17.12 -14.08 -14.36
C GLU A 46 16.20 -14.62 -15.46
N GLU A 47 14.90 -14.35 -15.40
CA GLU A 47 13.92 -14.75 -16.40
C GLU A 47 14.12 -14.11 -17.78
N LEU A 48 14.97 -13.08 -17.89
CA LEU A 48 15.35 -12.41 -19.13
C LEU A 48 16.72 -12.88 -19.67
N GLU A 49 17.43 -13.73 -18.93
CA GLU A 49 18.75 -14.22 -19.33
C GLU A 49 18.67 -15.03 -20.64
N GLY A 50 19.58 -14.73 -21.58
CA GLY A 50 19.65 -15.42 -22.87
C GLY A 50 18.58 -15.01 -23.90
N ILE A 51 17.70 -14.06 -23.58
CA ILE A 51 16.73 -13.52 -24.54
C ILE A 51 17.40 -12.41 -25.38
N PRO A 52 17.22 -12.38 -26.72
CA PRO A 52 17.67 -11.25 -27.54
C PRO A 52 17.03 -9.94 -27.08
N GLN A 53 17.84 -8.89 -26.96
CA GLN A 53 17.41 -7.57 -26.45
C GLN A 53 16.72 -6.72 -27.53
N THR A 54 15.92 -7.37 -28.38
CA THR A 54 15.05 -6.68 -29.33
C THR A 54 13.66 -6.50 -28.72
N PRO A 55 12.96 -5.38 -28.99
CA PRO A 55 11.62 -5.14 -28.45
C PRO A 55 10.63 -6.29 -28.65
N GLU A 56 10.71 -6.99 -29.80
CA GLU A 56 9.83 -8.12 -30.15
C GLU A 56 10.06 -9.34 -29.25
N SER A 57 11.31 -9.60 -28.89
CA SER A 57 11.71 -10.80 -28.16
C SER A 57 11.47 -10.64 -26.66
N ILE A 58 11.72 -9.43 -26.14
CA ILE A 58 11.68 -9.16 -24.70
C ILE A 58 10.27 -8.84 -24.20
N LEU A 59 9.42 -8.20 -25.02
CA LEU A 59 8.08 -7.75 -24.61
C LEU A 59 7.19 -8.86 -24.03
N PRO A 60 7.04 -10.05 -24.67
CA PRO A 60 6.22 -11.13 -24.09
C PRO A 60 6.71 -11.59 -22.72
N ARG A 61 8.02 -11.54 -22.47
CA ARG A 61 8.62 -11.94 -21.19
C ARG A 61 8.44 -10.86 -20.13
N LEU A 62 8.54 -9.58 -20.50
CA LEU A 62 8.21 -8.46 -19.61
C LEU A 62 6.73 -8.49 -19.22
N GLU A 63 5.82 -8.81 -20.14
CA GLU A 63 4.40 -8.98 -19.82
C GLU A 63 4.13 -10.17 -18.88
N TYR A 64 4.91 -11.24 -18.99
CA TYR A 64 4.88 -12.33 -18.01
C TYR A 64 5.41 -11.88 -16.65
N LEU A 65 6.55 -11.19 -16.61
CA LEU A 65 7.16 -10.69 -15.39
C LEU A 65 6.30 -9.64 -14.67
N GLN A 66 5.58 -8.81 -15.42
CA GLN A 66 4.63 -7.86 -14.85
C GLN A 66 3.49 -8.59 -14.11
N ARG A 67 3.10 -9.80 -14.55
CA ARG A 67 2.08 -10.60 -13.83
C ARG A 67 2.64 -11.23 -12.56
N SER A 68 3.90 -11.64 -12.55
CA SER A 68 4.55 -12.15 -11.34
C SER A 68 4.98 -11.03 -10.37
N HIS A 69 5.21 -9.82 -10.88
CA HIS A 69 5.69 -8.66 -10.13
C HIS A 69 4.91 -7.37 -10.50
N PRO A 70 3.61 -7.27 -10.17
CA PRO A 70 2.72 -6.20 -10.66
C PRO A 70 3.05 -4.80 -10.14
N SER A 71 3.79 -4.69 -9.04
CA SER A 71 4.14 -3.40 -8.41
C SER A 71 5.44 -2.79 -8.96
N THR A 72 6.12 -3.48 -9.88
CA THR A 72 7.47 -3.11 -10.27
C THR A 72 7.47 -2.11 -11.43
N ARG A 73 7.96 -0.90 -11.13
CA ARG A 73 7.92 0.26 -12.04
C ARG A 73 8.89 0.15 -13.21
N ASP A 74 10.04 -0.49 -13.03
CA ASP A 74 11.04 -0.64 -14.09
C ASP A 74 10.55 -1.59 -15.20
N ILE A 75 9.92 -2.72 -14.87
CA ILE A 75 9.27 -3.61 -15.84
C ILE A 75 8.21 -2.85 -16.65
N THR A 76 7.37 -2.04 -15.98
CA THR A 76 6.33 -1.24 -16.64
C THR A 76 6.92 -0.20 -17.59
N LEU A 77 8.02 0.46 -17.19
CA LEU A 77 8.74 1.39 -18.05
C LEU A 77 9.32 0.68 -19.29
N GLY A 78 9.89 -0.52 -19.10
CA GLY A 78 10.42 -1.35 -20.18
C GLY A 78 9.35 -1.79 -21.19
N ILE A 79 8.16 -2.17 -20.71
CA ILE A 79 6.99 -2.45 -21.57
C ILE A 79 6.63 -1.21 -22.39
N GLY A 80 6.62 -0.02 -21.77
CA GLY A 80 6.37 1.25 -22.45
C GLY A 80 7.37 1.53 -23.57
N PHE A 81 8.67 1.36 -23.30
CA PHE A 81 9.72 1.53 -24.31
C PHE A 81 9.61 0.52 -25.44
N CYS A 82 9.41 -0.76 -25.14
CA CYS A 82 9.28 -1.80 -26.17
C CYS A 82 8.07 -1.55 -27.07
N ARG A 83 6.90 -1.26 -26.48
CA ARG A 83 5.68 -0.95 -27.25
C ARG A 83 5.86 0.31 -28.11
N LEU A 84 6.50 1.35 -27.57
CA LEU A 84 6.77 2.55 -28.35
C LEU A 84 7.72 2.24 -29.51
N ALA A 85 8.80 1.48 -29.28
CA ALA A 85 9.73 1.04 -30.34
C ALA A 85 9.04 0.19 -31.42
N LEU A 86 8.06 -0.63 -31.04
CA LEU A 86 7.23 -1.46 -31.93
C LEU A 86 6.09 -0.69 -32.60
N HIS A 87 6.01 0.63 -32.44
CA HIS A 87 4.93 1.46 -32.97
C HIS A 87 3.53 1.06 -32.46
N GLU A 88 3.42 0.59 -31.21
CA GLU A 88 2.13 0.29 -30.58
C GLU A 88 1.55 1.51 -29.84
N PRO A 89 0.32 1.96 -30.17
CA PRO A 89 -0.33 3.08 -29.46
C PRO A 89 -0.51 2.86 -27.96
N ARG A 90 -0.62 1.60 -27.53
CA ARG A 90 -0.75 1.19 -26.11
C ARG A 90 0.51 1.44 -25.28
N ALA A 91 1.59 1.96 -25.87
CA ALA A 91 2.73 2.45 -25.10
C ALA A 91 2.34 3.55 -24.10
N SER A 92 1.30 4.36 -24.41
CA SER A 92 0.84 5.43 -23.54
C SER A 92 0.35 4.91 -22.18
N GLU A 93 -0.25 3.72 -22.12
CA GLU A 93 -0.79 3.13 -20.88
C GLU A 93 0.29 3.01 -19.80
N ALA A 94 1.49 2.56 -20.17
CA ALA A 94 2.61 2.39 -19.25
C ALA A 94 3.11 3.74 -18.72
N PHE A 95 3.29 4.72 -19.61
CA PHE A 95 3.80 6.04 -19.22
C PHE A 95 2.77 6.87 -18.43
N GLU A 96 1.48 6.75 -18.76
CA GLU A 96 0.38 7.38 -18.01
C GLU A 96 0.28 6.78 -16.60
N PHE A 97 0.34 5.45 -16.48
CA PHE A 97 0.38 4.78 -15.18
C PHE A 97 1.55 5.30 -14.33
N LEU A 98 2.78 5.27 -14.86
CA LEU A 98 3.96 5.73 -14.14
C LEU A 98 3.86 7.21 -13.71
N SER A 99 3.38 8.07 -14.59
CA SER A 99 3.21 9.50 -14.30
C SER A 99 2.12 9.76 -13.24
N SER A 100 1.14 8.85 -13.09
CA SER A 100 0.09 8.96 -12.08
C SER A 100 0.52 8.49 -10.69
N VAL A 101 1.49 7.59 -10.60
CA VAL A 101 1.92 6.97 -9.33
C VAL A 101 3.21 7.56 -8.77
N THR A 102 4.01 8.25 -9.59
CA THR A 102 5.27 8.86 -9.15
C THR A 102 5.68 10.06 -10.01
N PRO A 103 6.38 11.07 -9.45
CA PRO A 103 6.99 12.14 -10.24
C PRO A 103 8.07 11.58 -11.17
N SER A 104 7.73 11.40 -12.45
CA SER A 104 8.62 10.84 -13.47
C SER A 104 8.75 11.79 -14.68
N PRO A 105 9.74 12.70 -14.69
CA PRO A 105 10.04 13.49 -15.89
C PRO A 105 10.30 12.60 -17.13
N LEU A 106 10.94 11.44 -16.92
CA LEU A 106 11.21 10.46 -17.96
C LEU A 106 9.92 9.90 -18.58
N ALA A 107 9.00 9.37 -17.77
CA ALA A 107 7.75 8.80 -18.30
C ALA A 107 6.90 9.86 -19.03
N ARG A 108 6.84 11.09 -18.49
CA ARG A 108 6.11 12.20 -19.13
C ARG A 108 6.72 12.61 -20.48
N PHE A 109 8.05 12.60 -20.59
CA PHE A 109 8.73 12.87 -21.86
C PHE A 109 8.42 11.80 -22.92
N PHE A 110 8.44 10.51 -22.57
CA PHE A 110 8.08 9.45 -23.51
C PHE A 110 6.58 9.38 -23.80
N LEU A 111 5.73 9.79 -22.87
CA LEU A 111 4.31 10.01 -23.11
C LEU A 111 4.07 11.11 -24.15
N LEU A 112 4.85 12.20 -24.08
CA LEU A 112 4.82 13.28 -25.06
C LEU A 112 5.22 12.77 -26.46
N ILE A 113 6.30 12.00 -26.57
CA ILE A 113 6.71 11.35 -27.83
C ILE A 113 5.59 10.46 -28.37
N THR A 114 5.01 9.60 -27.51
CA THR A 114 3.92 8.69 -27.89
C THR A 114 2.72 9.47 -28.44
N ARG A 115 2.28 10.52 -27.75
CA ARG A 115 1.12 11.33 -28.17
C ARG A 115 1.38 12.06 -29.49
N MET A 116 2.57 12.62 -29.68
CA MET A 116 2.94 13.26 -30.95
C MET A 116 2.96 12.25 -32.10
N ARG A 117 3.52 11.07 -31.88
CA ARG A 117 3.65 10.03 -32.91
C ARG A 117 2.32 9.45 -33.39
N PHE A 118 1.32 9.40 -32.52
CA PHE A 118 -0.02 8.89 -32.83
C PHE A 118 -1.07 10.01 -33.03
N GLY A 119 -0.64 11.24 -33.35
CA GLY A 119 -1.52 12.33 -33.78
C GLY A 119 -2.39 12.96 -32.68
N ALA A 120 -2.07 12.74 -31.41
CA ALA A 120 -2.80 13.31 -30.27
C ALA A 120 -2.24 14.69 -29.85
N HIS A 121 -2.19 15.63 -30.80
CA HIS A 121 -1.52 16.93 -30.64
C HIS A 121 -2.05 17.78 -29.48
N ASP A 122 -3.37 17.81 -29.23
CA ASP A 122 -3.97 18.55 -28.12
C ASP A 122 -3.50 18.01 -26.75
N ARG A 123 -3.43 16.68 -26.62
CA ARG A 123 -2.95 16.02 -25.39
C ARG A 123 -1.44 16.20 -25.21
N ALA A 124 -0.69 16.21 -26.32
CA ALA A 124 0.74 16.51 -26.31
C ALA A 124 1.00 17.96 -25.85
N PHE A 125 0.18 18.91 -26.30
CA PHE A 125 0.27 20.32 -25.89
C PHE A 125 0.05 20.50 -24.38
N VAL A 126 -1.00 19.90 -23.82
CA VAL A 126 -1.27 19.97 -22.36
C VAL A 126 -0.13 19.35 -21.57
N GLU A 127 0.37 18.19 -22.01
CA GLU A 127 1.48 17.50 -21.35
C GLU A 127 2.76 18.34 -21.37
N LEU A 128 3.13 18.87 -22.56
CA LEU A 128 4.32 19.68 -22.72
C LEU A 128 4.25 20.95 -21.88
N ARG A 129 3.09 21.63 -21.85
CA ARG A 129 2.91 22.83 -21.04
C ARG A 129 3.17 22.57 -19.56
N ALA A 130 2.70 21.45 -19.03
CA ALA A 130 2.94 21.07 -17.65
C ALA A 130 4.40 20.63 -17.43
N LEU A 131 4.97 19.83 -18.34
CA LEU A 131 6.36 19.37 -18.29
C LEU A 131 7.34 20.55 -18.21
N LEU A 132 7.19 21.56 -19.08
CA LEU A 132 8.05 22.75 -19.13
C LEU A 132 7.97 23.62 -17.87
N ARG A 133 6.84 23.58 -17.15
CA ARG A 133 6.62 24.37 -15.93
C ARG A 133 7.13 23.68 -14.68
N GLU A 134 7.14 22.35 -14.67
CA GLU A 134 7.31 21.54 -13.47
C GLU A 134 8.63 20.76 -13.45
N THR A 135 9.29 20.58 -14.61
CA THR A 135 10.50 19.76 -14.74
C THR A 135 11.62 20.50 -15.45
N ALA A 136 12.87 20.18 -15.08
CA ALA A 136 14.01 20.59 -15.86
C ALA A 136 14.09 19.78 -17.15
N VAL A 137 14.64 20.38 -18.21
CA VAL A 137 14.81 19.72 -19.52
C VAL A 137 15.66 18.45 -19.38
N ILE A 138 15.15 17.35 -19.94
CA ILE A 138 15.89 16.09 -20.13
C ILE A 138 16.10 15.84 -21.61
N PHE A 139 17.19 15.16 -21.98
CA PHE A 139 17.59 14.88 -23.37
C PHE A 139 17.52 16.12 -24.29
N PRO A 140 18.27 17.21 -24.00
CA PRO A 140 18.17 18.47 -24.74
C PRO A 140 18.33 18.28 -26.26
N ASP A 141 19.14 17.32 -26.70
CA ASP A 141 19.39 16.99 -28.11
C ASP A 141 18.12 16.56 -28.88
N ILE A 142 17.16 15.95 -28.18
CA ILE A 142 15.87 15.50 -28.75
C ILE A 142 14.73 16.41 -28.32
N ALA A 143 14.74 16.86 -27.07
CA ALA A 143 13.66 17.60 -26.45
C ALA A 143 13.37 18.92 -27.16
N PHE A 144 14.38 19.68 -27.56
CA PHE A 144 14.15 20.98 -28.21
C PHE A 144 13.44 20.84 -29.56
N SER A 145 13.75 19.80 -30.33
CA SER A 145 13.05 19.49 -31.59
C SER A 145 11.58 19.12 -31.32
N LEU A 146 11.34 18.27 -30.33
CA LEU A 146 9.99 17.87 -29.92
C LEU A 146 9.15 19.05 -29.41
N PHE A 147 9.74 19.93 -28.59
CA PHE A 147 9.06 21.11 -28.05
C PHE A 147 8.68 22.09 -29.16
N SER A 148 9.60 22.29 -30.11
CA SER A 148 9.38 23.14 -31.28
C SER A 148 8.26 22.60 -32.17
N ALA A 149 8.24 21.29 -32.43
CA ALA A 149 7.19 20.64 -33.21
C ALA A 149 5.80 20.77 -32.57
N VAL A 150 5.70 20.59 -31.24
CA VAL A 150 4.43 20.77 -30.51
C VAL A 150 3.99 22.24 -30.52
N ALA A 151 4.93 23.18 -30.32
CA ALA A 151 4.66 24.61 -30.36
C ALA A 151 4.15 25.05 -31.75
N GLU A 152 4.78 24.57 -32.82
CA GLU A 152 4.39 24.85 -34.21
C GLU A 152 3.01 24.27 -34.55
N ALA A 153 2.77 22.99 -34.22
CA ALA A 153 1.48 22.34 -34.43
C ALA A 153 0.31 23.07 -33.73
N ASN A 154 0.60 23.77 -32.62
CA ASN A 154 -0.37 24.54 -31.84
C ASN A 154 -0.28 26.06 -32.06
N ARG A 155 0.49 26.53 -33.07
CA ARG A 155 0.67 27.95 -33.44
C ARG A 155 1.07 28.86 -32.26
N CYS A 156 1.93 28.35 -31.38
CA CYS A 156 2.52 29.14 -30.30
C CYS A 156 3.59 30.08 -30.84
N SER A 157 3.80 31.24 -30.20
CA SER A 157 4.86 32.18 -30.59
C SER A 157 6.27 31.65 -30.28
N GLY A 158 6.36 30.66 -29.41
CA GLY A 158 7.58 29.95 -29.03
C GLY A 158 7.34 29.15 -27.75
N TRP A 159 8.40 28.57 -27.20
CA TRP A 159 8.38 27.85 -25.93
C TRP A 159 9.53 28.31 -25.01
N CYS A 160 9.39 28.09 -23.70
CA CYS A 160 10.43 28.33 -22.72
C CYS A 160 10.54 27.18 -21.70
N ALA A 161 11.75 26.95 -21.20
CA ALA A 161 12.06 25.85 -20.28
C ALA A 161 13.20 26.23 -19.32
N MET A 162 13.42 25.41 -18.30
CA MET A 162 14.56 25.51 -17.38
C MET A 162 15.53 24.34 -17.60
N LEU A 163 16.82 24.64 -17.76
CA LEU A 163 17.89 23.64 -17.81
C LEU A 163 18.21 23.10 -16.41
N PRO A 164 18.86 21.92 -16.31
CA PRO A 164 19.21 21.31 -15.02
C PRO A 164 20.07 22.18 -14.09
N ASP A 165 20.85 23.10 -14.65
CA ASP A 165 21.68 24.05 -13.90
C ASP A 165 20.94 25.31 -13.42
N GLY A 166 19.65 25.45 -13.76
CA GLY A 166 18.79 26.57 -13.39
C GLY A 166 18.74 27.71 -14.41
N ARG A 167 19.51 27.63 -15.52
CA ARG A 167 19.40 28.60 -16.62
C ARG A 167 18.08 28.44 -17.36
N LEU A 168 17.58 29.55 -17.91
CA LEU A 168 16.38 29.57 -18.73
C LEU A 168 16.74 29.48 -20.20
N VAL A 169 15.96 28.72 -20.96
CA VAL A 169 16.08 28.60 -22.42
C VAL A 169 14.75 28.86 -23.09
N VAL A 170 14.80 29.40 -24.30
CA VAL A 170 13.64 29.73 -25.12
C VAL A 170 13.85 29.23 -26.54
N GLY A 171 12.84 28.59 -27.12
CA GLY A 171 12.80 28.25 -28.54
C GLY A 171 11.85 29.16 -29.28
N LEU A 172 12.37 29.88 -30.28
CA LEU A 172 11.63 30.82 -31.09
C LEU A 172 11.67 30.41 -32.57
N PRO A 173 10.60 30.61 -33.35
CA PRO A 173 10.63 30.45 -34.79
C PRO A 173 11.69 31.34 -35.45
N ASP A 174 12.32 30.90 -36.55
CA ASP A 174 13.40 31.63 -37.24
C ASP A 174 13.06 33.09 -37.63
N HIS A 175 11.78 33.39 -37.79
CA HIS A 175 11.25 34.69 -38.20
C HIS A 175 10.74 35.56 -37.04
N ALA A 176 10.83 35.07 -35.80
CA ALA A 176 10.26 35.74 -34.64
C ALA A 176 11.14 36.90 -34.15
N ALA A 177 10.52 37.96 -33.64
CA ALA A 177 11.24 39.08 -33.02
C ALA A 177 11.86 38.66 -31.67
N HIS A 178 13.05 39.19 -31.36
CA HIS A 178 13.78 38.94 -30.11
C HIS A 178 13.40 39.88 -28.96
N ASP A 179 12.14 40.35 -28.92
CA ASP A 179 11.62 41.18 -27.83
C ASP A 179 10.96 40.29 -26.76
N LEU A 180 11.79 39.76 -25.86
CA LEU A 180 11.37 38.90 -24.76
C LEU A 180 11.45 39.63 -23.42
N ILE A 181 10.37 39.54 -22.64
CA ILE A 181 10.28 40.07 -21.29
C ILE A 181 10.28 38.93 -20.29
N LEU A 182 11.21 38.99 -19.34
CA LEU A 182 11.27 38.13 -18.17
C LEU A 182 10.54 38.81 -17.00
N ARG A 183 9.59 38.09 -16.39
CA ARG A 183 8.87 38.55 -15.20
C ARG A 183 9.01 37.57 -14.03
N HIS A 184 9.51 38.06 -12.90
CA HIS A 184 9.51 37.34 -11.62
C HIS A 184 9.56 38.35 -10.46
N ASP A 185 9.09 37.96 -9.28
CA ASP A 185 9.08 38.82 -8.07
C ASP A 185 8.44 40.20 -8.29
N GLY A 186 7.42 40.29 -9.16
CA GLY A 186 6.76 41.54 -9.51
C GLY A 186 7.61 42.54 -10.32
N LYS A 187 8.76 42.11 -10.87
CA LYS A 187 9.66 42.91 -11.70
C LYS A 187 9.69 42.38 -13.13
N GLU A 188 9.72 43.30 -14.09
CA GLU A 188 9.83 43.00 -15.53
C GLU A 188 11.16 43.52 -16.08
N ARG A 189 11.84 42.71 -16.89
CA ARG A 189 13.13 43.05 -17.51
C ARG A 189 13.23 42.46 -18.92
N PRO A 190 13.89 43.13 -19.88
CA PRO A 190 14.20 42.52 -21.17
C PRO A 190 15.18 41.35 -21.00
N ALA A 191 15.01 40.28 -21.78
CA ALA A 191 15.85 39.08 -21.72
C ALA A 191 17.07 39.22 -22.65
N ASP A 192 18.27 38.96 -22.11
CA ASP A 192 19.51 38.96 -22.90
C ASP A 192 19.73 37.57 -23.50
N LEU A 193 19.62 37.45 -24.83
CA LEU A 193 19.63 36.15 -25.52
C LEU A 193 21.01 35.78 -26.06
N ALA A 194 21.45 34.55 -25.79
CA ALA A 194 22.62 33.93 -26.39
C ALA A 194 22.23 32.66 -27.15
N LEU A 195 22.54 32.60 -28.45
CA LEU A 195 22.16 31.46 -29.31
C LEU A 195 22.84 30.18 -28.82
N LEU A 196 22.06 29.14 -28.54
CA LEU A 196 22.56 27.82 -28.12
C LEU A 196 22.67 26.86 -29.31
N THR A 197 21.58 26.70 -30.07
CA THR A 197 21.53 25.78 -31.21
C THR A 197 20.46 26.21 -32.23
N ARG A 198 20.57 25.71 -33.45
CA ARG A 198 19.61 25.91 -34.54
C ARG A 198 18.97 24.58 -34.91
N LEU A 199 17.64 24.60 -35.01
CA LEU A 199 16.80 23.49 -35.43
C LEU A 199 16.13 23.86 -36.75
N SER A 200 15.48 22.91 -37.42
CA SER A 200 14.72 23.22 -38.63
C SER A 200 13.54 24.15 -38.29
N GLY A 201 13.58 25.41 -38.72
CA GLY A 201 12.52 26.40 -38.51
C GLY A 201 12.54 27.11 -37.14
N TYR A 202 13.44 26.73 -36.23
CA TYR A 202 13.52 27.24 -34.85
C TYR A 202 14.95 27.52 -34.40
N GLN A 203 15.10 28.51 -33.53
CA GLN A 203 16.36 28.86 -32.85
C GLN A 203 16.17 28.77 -31.35
N VAL A 204 17.11 28.09 -30.68
CA VAL A 204 17.09 27.93 -29.22
C VAL A 204 18.12 28.88 -28.62
N TRP A 205 17.68 29.70 -27.66
CA TRP A 205 18.46 30.73 -27.00
C TRP A 205 18.50 30.49 -25.49
N ALA A 206 19.64 30.79 -24.86
CA ALA A 206 19.75 30.91 -23.41
C ALA A 206 19.48 32.37 -22.99
N ILE A 207 18.82 32.55 -21.84
CA ILE A 207 18.67 33.86 -21.19
C ILE A 207 19.87 34.08 -20.26
N GLY A 208 20.79 34.97 -20.65
CA GLY A 208 22.05 35.21 -19.95
C GLY A 208 21.96 36.10 -18.71
N ASN A 209 20.92 36.92 -18.60
CA ASN A 209 20.72 37.88 -17.50
C ASN A 209 19.78 37.38 -16.38
N PHE A 210 19.57 36.07 -16.29
CA PHE A 210 18.83 35.43 -15.21
C PHE A 210 19.72 34.50 -14.37
N ILE A 211 19.68 34.66 -13.06
CA ILE A 211 20.28 33.77 -12.08
C ILE A 211 19.17 33.34 -11.14
N LEU A 212 18.97 32.03 -11.01
CA LEU A 212 17.93 31.47 -10.15
C LEU A 212 18.20 31.85 -8.68
N PRO A 213 17.30 32.61 -8.03
CA PRO A 213 17.52 33.02 -6.65
C PRO A 213 17.06 31.91 -5.67
N PRO A 214 17.62 31.85 -4.43
CA PRO A 214 17.35 30.78 -3.47
C PRO A 214 15.89 30.63 -3.01
N HIS A 215 15.09 31.70 -3.10
CA HIS A 215 13.68 31.68 -2.70
C HIS A 215 12.74 31.06 -3.76
N LEU A 216 13.29 30.68 -4.93
CA LEU A 216 12.61 29.95 -6.00
C LEU A 216 11.27 30.60 -6.41
N PRO A 217 11.31 31.71 -7.17
CA PRO A 217 10.12 32.40 -7.63
C PRO A 217 9.45 31.69 -8.80
N ARG A 218 8.16 31.98 -9.02
CA ARG A 218 7.52 31.69 -10.31
C ARG A 218 8.07 32.65 -11.37
N ILE A 219 8.34 32.12 -12.56
CA ILE A 219 8.97 32.85 -13.66
C ILE A 219 8.05 32.82 -14.89
N ASP A 220 7.63 33.99 -15.36
CA ASP A 220 6.90 34.14 -16.62
C ASP A 220 7.82 34.72 -17.70
N ILE A 221 7.69 34.23 -18.93
CA ILE A 221 8.45 34.71 -20.09
C ILE A 221 7.45 35.05 -21.19
N LEU A 222 7.47 36.31 -21.62
CA LEU A 222 6.53 36.86 -22.57
C LEU A 222 7.25 37.30 -23.85
N GLN A 223 6.59 37.08 -24.99
CA GLN A 223 6.98 37.60 -26.29
C GLN A 223 5.86 38.49 -26.82
N GLU A 224 6.17 39.75 -27.14
CA GLU A 224 5.18 40.73 -27.60
C GLU A 224 3.94 40.83 -26.66
N GLY A 225 4.17 40.68 -25.34
CA GLY A 225 3.12 40.71 -24.33
C GLY A 225 2.29 39.43 -24.18
N ARG A 226 2.64 38.34 -24.89
CA ARG A 226 1.97 37.03 -24.78
C ARG A 226 2.87 36.00 -24.12
N ASP A 227 2.30 35.13 -23.30
CA ASP A 227 3.02 34.03 -22.67
C ASP A 227 3.56 33.04 -23.71
N LEU A 228 4.85 32.68 -23.60
CA LEU A 228 5.40 31.52 -24.32
C LEU A 228 4.81 30.21 -23.77
N LEU A 229 4.84 29.16 -24.59
CA LEU A 229 4.53 27.81 -24.11
C LEU A 229 5.54 27.40 -23.03
N GLY A 230 5.06 27.17 -21.80
CA GLY A 230 5.90 26.93 -20.63
C GLY A 230 6.03 28.13 -19.69
N SER A 231 5.60 29.33 -20.08
CA SER A 231 5.58 30.52 -19.21
C SER A 231 4.79 30.23 -17.92
N GLY A 232 5.25 30.75 -16.78
CA GLY A 232 4.78 30.35 -15.45
C GLY A 232 5.54 29.14 -14.93
N ILE A 233 6.85 29.08 -15.18
CA ILE A 233 7.76 28.05 -14.67
C ILE A 233 7.73 28.12 -13.14
N ASP A 234 7.35 27.01 -12.51
CA ASP A 234 7.34 26.87 -11.06
C ASP A 234 8.70 26.33 -10.61
N SER A 235 9.64 27.25 -10.36
CA SER A 235 10.99 26.85 -9.96
C SER A 235 11.03 26.08 -8.63
N ARG A 236 10.00 26.18 -7.78
CA ARG A 236 9.89 25.36 -6.56
C ARG A 236 9.63 23.89 -6.89
N THR A 237 8.78 23.65 -7.87
CA THR A 237 8.45 22.31 -8.35
C THR A 237 9.63 21.72 -9.14
N VAL A 238 10.25 22.49 -10.04
CA VAL A 238 11.44 22.06 -10.80
C VAL A 238 12.57 21.66 -9.85
N TRP A 239 12.86 22.51 -8.85
CA TRP A 239 13.92 22.25 -7.89
C TRP A 239 13.47 21.50 -6.66
N ALA A 240 12.29 20.85 -6.65
CA ALA A 240 11.83 20.09 -5.48
C ALA A 240 12.96 19.20 -4.92
N PHE A 241 13.17 19.26 -3.60
CA PHE A 241 14.31 18.63 -2.94
C PHE A 241 13.84 17.65 -1.88
N GLU A 242 14.43 16.47 -1.91
CA GLU A 242 14.30 15.45 -0.88
C GLU A 242 15.70 15.11 -0.38
N GLY A 243 15.89 15.15 0.93
CA GLY A 243 17.17 14.76 1.52
C GLY A 243 17.04 14.42 3.00
N PHE A 244 17.85 13.47 3.42
CA PHE A 244 17.91 12.95 4.78
C PHE A 244 19.36 12.92 5.28
N ILE A 245 19.56 13.22 6.56
CA ILE A 245 20.87 13.19 7.20
C ILE A 245 20.80 12.61 8.63
N GLU A 246 21.79 11.78 8.96
CA GLU A 246 22.01 11.26 10.31
C GLU A 246 23.50 11.21 10.68
N GLY A 247 23.78 11.19 11.99
CA GLY A 247 25.12 10.96 12.51
C GLY A 247 25.36 9.46 12.70
N THR A 248 26.47 8.95 12.18
CA THR A 248 26.90 7.55 12.33
C THR A 248 28.28 7.47 12.97
N ALA A 249 28.77 6.26 13.21
CA ALA A 249 30.12 6.05 13.72
C ALA A 249 31.21 6.57 12.74
N GLU A 250 30.94 6.54 11.44
CA GLU A 250 31.90 6.90 10.39
C GLU A 250 31.90 8.40 10.07
N GLY A 251 30.77 9.09 10.27
CA GLY A 251 30.59 10.47 9.85
C GLY A 251 29.14 10.93 9.87
N LEU A 252 28.83 11.94 9.06
CA LEU A 252 27.45 12.22 8.66
C LEU A 252 27.12 11.35 7.45
N SER A 253 26.05 10.57 7.54
CA SER A 253 25.56 9.76 6.42
C SER A 253 24.15 10.17 6.05
N GLY A 254 23.85 10.14 4.76
CA GLY A 254 22.56 10.58 4.27
C GLY A 254 22.39 10.33 2.78
N TRP A 255 21.30 10.85 2.25
CA TRP A 255 21.00 10.81 0.83
C TRP A 255 20.24 12.06 0.39
N CYS A 256 20.33 12.41 -0.88
CA CYS A 256 19.50 13.46 -1.47
C CYS A 256 19.13 13.19 -2.93
N ARG A 257 18.09 13.87 -3.41
CA ARG A 257 17.70 13.90 -4.83
C ARG A 257 16.85 15.13 -5.16
N TYR A 258 16.82 15.46 -6.45
CA TYR A 258 15.89 16.42 -7.05
C TYR A 258 14.95 15.69 -8.03
N PRO A 259 13.75 15.25 -7.61
CA PRO A 259 12.89 14.38 -8.41
C PRO A 259 12.53 14.94 -9.80
N ASN A 260 12.34 16.26 -9.90
CA ASN A 260 11.96 16.96 -11.13
C ASN A 260 13.15 17.58 -11.88
N ASN A 261 14.37 17.42 -11.36
CA ASN A 261 15.59 17.90 -11.99
C ASN A 261 16.66 16.79 -11.94
N PRO A 262 16.52 15.75 -12.79
CA PRO A 262 17.43 14.61 -12.77
C PRO A 262 18.88 14.99 -13.07
N GLY A 263 19.12 16.02 -13.89
CA GLY A 263 20.46 16.50 -14.21
C GLY A 263 21.09 17.47 -13.19
N ALA A 264 20.40 17.82 -12.09
CA ALA A 264 21.00 18.67 -11.06
C ALA A 264 22.11 17.93 -10.31
N ALA A 265 23.23 18.63 -10.11
CA ALA A 265 24.28 18.18 -9.21
C ALA A 265 23.81 18.15 -7.75
N ASP A 266 24.05 17.03 -7.09
CA ASP A 266 23.68 16.83 -5.69
C ASP A 266 24.75 17.44 -4.77
N GLN A 267 24.68 18.77 -4.59
CA GLN A 267 25.63 19.53 -3.77
C GLN A 267 25.15 19.69 -2.32
N ILE A 268 26.08 19.53 -1.38
CA ILE A 268 25.83 19.51 0.06
C ILE A 268 26.71 20.54 0.78
N HIS A 269 26.07 21.32 1.65
CA HIS A 269 26.72 22.25 2.56
C HIS A 269 26.51 21.82 4.01
N VAL A 270 27.57 21.81 4.82
CA VAL A 270 27.50 21.60 6.26
C VAL A 270 28.02 22.85 6.96
N ARG A 271 27.22 23.43 7.85
CA ARG A 271 27.56 24.64 8.63
C ARG A 271 27.42 24.39 10.12
N ALA A 272 28.19 25.08 10.95
CA ALA A 272 27.99 25.02 12.39
C ALA A 272 26.74 25.80 12.83
N VAL A 273 25.95 25.26 13.76
CA VAL A 273 24.69 25.89 14.22
C VAL A 273 24.94 27.17 15.04
N GLN A 274 26.08 27.26 15.73
CA GLN A 274 26.36 28.36 16.66
C GLN A 274 26.69 29.69 15.96
N ASP A 275 27.43 29.65 14.86
CA ASP A 275 27.99 30.82 14.17
C ASP A 275 27.90 30.76 12.63
N ASP A 276 27.25 29.73 12.08
CA ASP A 276 26.95 29.53 10.65
C ASP A 276 28.17 29.40 9.71
N HIS A 277 29.37 29.17 10.26
CA HIS A 277 30.58 28.97 9.46
C HIS A 277 30.52 27.65 8.68
N MET A 278 31.08 27.65 7.47
CA MET A 278 31.10 26.46 6.59
C MET A 278 32.13 25.44 7.09
N LEU A 279 31.69 24.20 7.30
CA LEU A 279 32.51 23.05 7.68
C LEU A 279 32.81 22.14 6.48
N PHE A 280 31.87 22.02 5.54
CA PHE A 280 31.99 21.14 4.37
C PHE A 280 31.17 21.66 3.19
N ASP A 281 31.72 21.61 1.99
CA ASP A 281 31.06 21.97 0.72
C ASP A 281 31.60 21.05 -0.38
N ALA A 282 30.74 20.16 -0.88
CA ALA A 282 31.08 19.27 -1.99
C ALA A 282 29.84 18.80 -2.75
N THR A 283 30.03 18.45 -4.03
CA THR A 283 29.09 17.64 -4.80
C THR A 283 29.28 16.18 -4.42
N VAL A 284 28.18 15.48 -4.13
CA VAL A 284 28.16 14.04 -3.84
C VAL A 284 27.53 13.26 -5.00
N GLY A 285 27.86 11.96 -5.07
CA GLY A 285 27.46 11.10 -6.17
C GLY A 285 28.37 11.23 -7.41
N LEU A 286 28.29 10.23 -8.29
CA LEU A 286 28.84 10.35 -9.63
C LEU A 286 27.85 11.15 -10.50
N PRO A 287 28.32 11.94 -11.49
CA PRO A 287 27.43 12.46 -12.53
C PRO A 287 26.79 11.26 -13.23
N ASP A 288 25.53 11.01 -12.94
CA ASP A 288 24.79 9.87 -13.47
C ASP A 288 24.31 10.27 -14.87
N ASP A 289 25.21 10.26 -15.85
CA ASP A 289 24.91 10.81 -17.19
C ASP A 289 23.92 9.95 -18.00
N GLU A 290 23.50 8.77 -17.52
CA GLU A 290 22.76 7.83 -18.38
C GLU A 290 21.78 6.85 -17.71
N THR A 291 21.47 6.94 -16.41
CA THR A 291 20.50 5.98 -15.83
C THR A 291 19.06 6.31 -16.23
N LEU A 292 18.55 5.58 -17.20
CA LEU A 292 17.12 5.49 -17.51
C LEU A 292 16.43 4.86 -16.29
N GLN A 293 15.85 5.67 -15.42
CA GLN A 293 15.04 5.19 -14.30
C GLN A 293 13.74 6.00 -14.23
N PRO A 294 12.63 5.39 -13.79
CA PRO A 294 11.36 6.10 -13.67
C PRO A 294 11.44 7.28 -12.70
N GLU A 295 12.35 7.26 -11.72
CA GLU A 295 12.60 8.35 -10.78
C GLU A 295 14.10 8.65 -10.70
N LYS A 296 14.49 9.88 -10.35
CA LYS A 296 15.88 10.15 -9.95
C LYS A 296 16.21 9.26 -8.73
N PRO A 297 17.24 8.41 -8.80
CA PRO A 297 17.65 7.61 -7.66
C PRO A 297 18.11 8.51 -6.50
N ARG A 298 18.13 7.95 -5.30
CA ARG A 298 18.71 8.65 -4.15
C ARG A 298 20.23 8.61 -4.29
N THR A 299 20.87 9.76 -4.15
CA THR A 299 22.33 9.85 -4.11
C THR A 299 22.79 9.70 -2.68
N ASP A 300 23.24 8.50 -2.32
CA ASP A 300 23.79 8.21 -1.00
C ASP A 300 25.19 8.83 -0.83
N PHE A 301 25.49 9.30 0.39
CA PHE A 301 26.79 9.89 0.71
C PHE A 301 27.18 9.67 2.17
N VAL A 302 28.49 9.74 2.41
CA VAL A 302 29.10 9.76 3.75
C VAL A 302 30.15 10.87 3.80
N ILE A 303 29.98 11.80 4.75
CA ILE A 303 30.95 12.84 5.09
C ILE A 303 31.72 12.35 6.33
N PRO A 304 32.93 11.81 6.18
CA PRO A 304 33.64 11.20 7.29
C PRO A 304 34.02 12.26 8.34
N TRP A 305 34.09 11.88 9.62
CA TRP A 305 34.38 12.82 10.71
C TRP A 305 35.67 13.64 10.52
N GLN A 306 36.66 13.07 9.82
CA GLN A 306 37.91 13.73 9.46
C GLN A 306 37.77 14.87 8.46
N ALA A 307 36.73 14.85 7.62
CA ALA A 307 36.40 15.95 6.71
C ALA A 307 35.67 17.10 7.42
N LEU A 308 35.32 16.89 8.70
CA LEU A 308 34.77 17.90 9.60
C LEU A 308 35.81 18.24 10.68
N LEU A 309 35.43 18.24 11.96
CA LEU A 309 36.33 18.53 13.10
C LEU A 309 36.49 17.31 14.05
N GLY A 310 36.21 16.10 13.57
CA GLY A 310 36.30 14.89 14.38
C GLY A 310 35.36 14.93 15.61
N ALA A 311 35.88 14.51 16.76
CA ALA A 311 35.18 14.56 18.05
C ALA A 311 34.82 15.99 18.54
N ARG A 312 35.35 17.04 17.90
CA ARG A 312 35.06 18.45 18.21
C ARG A 312 33.97 19.05 17.32
N THR A 313 33.35 18.25 16.45
CA THR A 313 32.26 18.73 15.58
C THR A 313 31.11 19.28 16.43
N PRO A 314 30.72 20.56 16.24
CA PRO A 314 29.60 21.16 16.96
C PRO A 314 28.26 20.59 16.45
N ALA A 315 27.14 21.09 16.95
CA ALA A 315 25.87 20.90 16.25
C ALA A 315 25.98 21.51 14.84
N VAL A 316 25.47 20.80 13.84
CA VAL A 316 25.59 21.16 12.43
C VAL A 316 24.23 21.34 11.77
N LYS A 317 24.20 22.23 10.78
CA LYS A 317 23.11 22.43 9.84
C LYS A 317 23.57 21.96 8.47
N VAL A 318 22.89 20.95 7.93
CA VAL A 318 23.13 20.40 6.60
C VAL A 318 22.06 20.90 5.64
N THR A 319 22.47 21.47 4.52
CA THR A 319 21.59 22.05 3.49
C THR A 319 22.02 21.68 2.08
N ASP A 320 21.10 21.76 1.13
CA ASP A 320 21.40 21.69 -0.30
C ASP A 320 22.06 22.98 -0.80
N ARG A 321 22.31 23.05 -2.12
CA ARG A 321 22.91 24.22 -2.78
C ARG A 321 22.07 25.50 -2.70
N LEU A 322 20.75 25.38 -2.53
CA LEU A 322 19.81 26.48 -2.41
C LEU A 322 19.53 26.82 -0.93
N GLY A 323 20.24 26.21 0.02
CA GLY A 323 20.13 26.48 1.46
C GLY A 323 18.95 25.78 2.15
N ARG A 324 18.30 24.82 1.49
CA ARG A 324 17.19 24.04 2.05
C ARG A 324 17.73 22.94 2.94
N ALA A 325 17.18 22.83 4.15
CA ALA A 325 17.67 21.86 5.14
C ALA A 325 17.31 20.42 4.76
N PHE A 326 18.24 19.51 5.01
CA PHE A 326 17.97 18.08 5.01
C PHE A 326 17.05 17.73 6.18
N TYR A 327 16.20 16.73 6.03
CA TYR A 327 15.49 16.17 7.18
C TYR A 327 16.48 15.53 8.13
N GLY A 328 16.28 15.77 9.43
CA GLY A 328 17.24 15.42 10.46
C GLY A 328 18.25 16.52 10.78
N SER A 329 18.27 17.65 10.05
CA SER A 329 19.09 18.83 10.32
C SER A 329 18.24 20.00 10.88
N PRO A 330 18.70 20.78 11.87
CA PRO A 330 20.00 20.68 12.51
C PRO A 330 20.08 19.42 13.39
N LEU A 331 21.30 18.90 13.55
CA LEU A 331 21.59 17.82 14.47
C LEU A 331 22.88 18.07 15.20
N ASP A 332 22.94 17.63 16.44
CA ASP A 332 24.20 17.37 17.11
C ASP A 332 24.54 15.87 16.93
N PRO A 333 25.48 15.52 16.03
CA PRO A 333 25.77 14.12 15.73
C PRO A 333 26.50 13.39 16.86
N LEU A 334 27.08 14.14 17.80
CA LEU A 334 27.83 13.62 18.95
C LEU A 334 27.05 13.84 20.26
N ALA A 335 25.79 14.28 20.20
CA ALA A 335 24.96 14.58 21.36
C ALA A 335 24.93 13.42 22.35
N GLY A 336 24.69 12.19 21.87
CA GLY A 336 24.64 11.00 22.72
C GLY A 336 25.95 10.75 23.47
N GLY A 337 27.10 10.90 22.80
CA GLY A 337 28.42 10.72 23.41
C GLY A 337 28.78 11.85 24.38
N ARG A 338 28.53 13.10 23.99
CA ARG A 338 28.70 14.26 24.89
C ARG A 338 27.82 14.14 26.12
N TYR A 339 26.58 13.73 25.95
CA TYR A 339 25.62 13.52 27.02
C TYR A 339 26.04 12.40 27.96
N ALA A 340 26.40 11.23 27.43
CA ALA A 340 26.91 10.12 28.23
C ALA A 340 28.15 10.52 29.04
N ARG A 341 29.04 11.35 28.45
CA ARG A 341 30.20 11.90 29.13
C ARG A 341 29.82 12.89 30.23
N THR A 342 28.98 13.89 29.93
CA THR A 342 28.49 14.87 30.93
C THR A 342 27.77 14.16 32.08
N GLN A 343 27.01 13.09 31.78
CA GLN A 343 26.40 12.24 32.80
C GLN A 343 27.43 11.50 33.65
N ALA A 344 28.42 10.85 33.03
CA ALA A 344 29.47 10.16 33.76
C ALA A 344 30.25 11.15 34.67
N GLU A 345 30.51 12.35 34.18
CA GLU A 345 31.12 13.45 34.93
C GLU A 345 30.22 13.93 36.09
N TRP A 346 28.90 14.03 35.86
CA TRP A 346 27.93 14.37 36.91
C TRP A 346 27.79 13.28 37.98
N VAL A 347 27.65 12.01 37.58
CA VAL A 347 27.65 10.86 38.51
C VAL A 347 28.94 10.86 39.33
N ALA A 348 30.09 11.02 38.68
CA ALA A 348 31.37 11.13 39.37
C ALA A 348 31.39 12.31 40.37
N SER A 349 30.72 13.42 40.07
CA SER A 349 30.59 14.56 40.99
C SER A 349 29.72 14.27 42.21
N LEU A 350 28.75 13.35 42.11
CA LEU A 350 27.91 12.90 43.21
C LEU A 350 28.58 11.86 44.11
N PHE A 351 29.62 11.18 43.61
CA PHE A 351 30.42 10.20 44.35
C PHE A 351 31.90 10.61 44.41
N PRO A 352 32.24 11.74 45.08
CA PRO A 352 33.58 12.28 45.04
C PRO A 352 34.56 11.43 45.86
N SER A 353 35.37 10.61 45.20
CA SER A 353 36.72 10.32 45.70
C SER A 353 37.63 11.49 45.30
N ALA A 354 37.90 12.40 46.26
CA ALA A 354 38.87 13.50 46.22
C ALA A 354 38.74 14.56 45.07
N HIS A 355 37.97 15.62 45.39
CA HIS A 355 37.91 17.03 44.89
C HIS A 355 38.89 17.58 43.81
N PRO A 356 38.48 18.60 42.99
CA PRO A 356 37.82 19.83 43.47
C PRO A 356 36.57 20.32 42.72
N THR A 357 35.84 21.14 43.49
CA THR A 357 34.71 22.02 43.17
C THR A 357 34.73 22.62 41.77
N ALA A 358 33.80 22.18 40.92
CA ALA A 358 33.39 22.89 39.71
C ALA A 358 31.91 23.29 39.82
N VAL A 359 31.61 24.39 39.13
CA VAL A 359 30.40 25.22 39.16
C VAL A 359 29.09 24.42 39.07
N ARG A 360 28.11 24.75 39.93
CA ARG A 360 26.74 24.26 39.81
C ARG A 360 26.10 24.82 38.52
N PRO A 361 25.56 23.99 37.62
CA PRO A 361 24.82 24.49 36.46
C PRO A 361 23.55 25.24 36.90
N SER A 362 23.24 26.33 36.22
CA SER A 362 21.97 27.07 36.37
C SER A 362 20.80 26.21 35.89
N PHE A 363 19.62 26.41 36.50
CA PHE A 363 18.34 25.79 36.12
C PHE A 363 18.11 25.76 34.58
N ASN A 364 17.44 24.71 34.09
CA ASN A 364 17.14 24.34 32.68
C ASN A 364 18.21 23.56 31.89
N GLN A 365 18.74 22.44 32.42
CA GLN A 365 19.38 21.42 31.57
C GLN A 365 18.55 20.12 31.51
N PRO A 366 18.43 19.48 30.31
CA PRO A 366 17.59 18.30 30.09
C PRO A 366 18.15 17.06 30.81
N PHE A 367 17.38 16.56 31.76
CA PHE A 367 17.68 15.42 32.63
C PHE A 367 17.66 14.08 31.87
N PRO A 368 18.67 13.20 32.02
CA PRO A 368 18.51 11.76 32.02
C PRO A 368 18.30 11.29 33.44
N THR A 369 17.39 10.36 33.60
CA THR A 369 16.99 9.77 34.87
C THR A 369 18.14 9.03 35.55
N LEU A 370 18.74 9.70 36.53
CA LEU A 370 19.35 9.05 37.67
C LEU A 370 18.36 9.14 38.82
N TYR A 371 18.03 7.94 39.32
CA TYR A 371 17.17 7.66 40.45
C TYR A 371 17.41 8.67 41.60
N THR A 372 16.38 9.40 42.00
CA THR A 372 16.33 10.03 43.33
C THR A 372 15.17 9.41 44.11
N PRO A 373 15.45 8.71 45.22
CA PRO A 373 14.44 8.04 46.01
C PRO A 373 13.60 9.08 46.76
N LEU A 374 12.34 8.72 47.02
CA LEU A 374 11.33 9.41 47.82
C LEU A 374 10.47 10.43 47.05
N PHE A 375 9.71 9.93 46.09
CA PHE A 375 8.34 10.42 45.97
C PHE A 375 7.56 9.90 47.19
N THR A 376 7.23 10.81 48.10
CA THR A 376 6.11 10.58 48.99
C THR A 376 4.87 10.65 48.13
N VAL A 377 4.17 9.52 47.97
CA VAL A 377 2.79 9.52 47.49
C VAL A 377 2.04 10.46 48.42
N PRO A 378 1.46 11.58 47.92
CA PRO A 378 0.61 12.42 48.77
C PRO A 378 -0.46 11.53 49.38
N GLU A 379 -0.59 11.60 50.71
CA GLU A 379 -1.61 10.85 51.44
C GLU A 379 -2.98 11.12 50.81
N ALA A 380 -3.70 10.04 50.49
CA ALA A 380 -4.86 10.06 49.60
C ALA A 380 -5.96 11.01 50.09
N ALA A 381 -6.02 12.21 49.52
CA ALA A 381 -7.25 12.97 49.44
C ALA A 381 -8.04 12.46 48.22
N ALA A 382 -9.37 12.35 48.35
CA ALA A 382 -10.23 12.01 47.23
C ALA A 382 -9.94 12.94 46.04
N PRO A 383 -9.84 12.42 44.79
CA PRO A 383 -9.49 13.23 43.63
C PRO A 383 -10.57 14.27 43.37
N THR A 384 -10.35 15.50 43.82
CA THR A 384 -11.08 16.66 43.32
C THR A 384 -10.45 17.07 42.00
N ILE A 385 -11.21 17.09 40.90
CA ILE A 385 -10.73 17.64 39.63
C ILE A 385 -10.50 19.15 39.84
N PRO A 386 -9.25 19.64 39.90
CA PRO A 386 -9.01 21.05 40.14
C PRO A 386 -9.46 21.84 38.92
N ALA A 387 -10.08 23.00 39.10
CA ALA A 387 -10.56 23.87 38.03
C ALA A 387 -9.41 24.69 37.35
N ARG A 388 -8.29 24.03 37.01
CA ARG A 388 -7.20 24.59 36.20
C ARG A 388 -7.65 25.04 34.80
N GLN A 389 -6.98 26.06 34.27
CA GLN A 389 -7.11 26.42 32.86
C GLN A 389 -6.42 25.37 31.98
N VAL A 390 -6.79 25.30 30.70
CA VAL A 390 -6.17 24.42 29.71
C VAL A 390 -5.75 25.23 28.49
N ALA A 391 -4.49 25.13 28.09
CA ALA A 391 -3.98 25.70 26.84
C ALA A 391 -3.90 24.63 25.74
N VAL A 392 -4.64 24.82 24.65
CA VAL A 392 -4.55 23.98 23.44
C VAL A 392 -3.51 24.57 22.50
N ILE A 393 -2.40 23.88 22.32
CA ILE A 393 -1.25 24.29 21.53
C ILE A 393 -1.33 23.62 20.16
N ILE A 394 -1.37 24.44 19.10
CA ILE A 394 -1.54 23.99 17.71
C ILE A 394 -0.37 24.49 16.86
N PRO A 395 0.69 23.68 16.64
CA PRO A 395 1.72 23.96 15.65
C PRO A 395 1.14 23.87 14.24
N VAL A 396 1.46 24.84 13.37
CA VAL A 396 0.90 24.94 12.01
C VAL A 396 2.01 25.07 10.97
N TYR A 397 2.01 24.18 9.97
CA TYR A 397 2.86 24.26 8.79
C TYR A 397 2.18 23.62 7.57
N ARG A 398 1.82 24.42 6.56
CA ARG A 398 1.05 23.98 5.36
C ARG A 398 -0.32 23.35 5.73
N GLY A 399 -1.02 22.79 4.73
CA GLY A 399 -2.29 22.11 4.93
C GLY A 399 -3.45 23.05 5.30
N TYR A 400 -3.76 24.03 4.43
CA TYR A 400 -4.76 25.07 4.71
C TYR A 400 -6.12 24.53 5.14
N GLU A 401 -6.72 23.60 4.39
CA GLU A 401 -8.08 23.13 4.69
C GLU A 401 -8.17 22.36 6.02
N VAL A 402 -7.22 21.47 6.28
CA VAL A 402 -7.18 20.70 7.54
C VAL A 402 -6.88 21.61 8.73
N THR A 403 -5.94 22.55 8.58
CA THR A 403 -5.58 23.56 9.60
C THR A 403 -6.78 24.42 9.98
N ARG A 404 -7.46 24.98 8.96
CA ARG A 404 -8.65 25.81 9.15
C ARG A 404 -9.74 25.04 9.89
N THR A 405 -10.01 23.81 9.44
CA THR A 405 -11.03 22.93 10.04
C THR A 405 -10.72 22.64 11.50
N CYS A 406 -9.50 22.18 11.81
CA CYS A 406 -9.05 21.90 13.17
C CYS A 406 -9.26 23.11 14.10
N ILE A 407 -8.74 24.29 13.72
CA ILE A 407 -8.83 25.49 14.55
C ILE A 407 -10.28 25.94 14.75
N THR A 408 -11.11 25.89 13.70
CA THR A 408 -12.55 26.19 13.81
C THR A 408 -13.25 25.26 14.79
N LEU A 409 -12.97 23.95 14.74
CA LEU A 409 -13.56 22.98 15.66
C LEU A 409 -13.10 23.17 17.11
N VAL A 410 -11.82 23.49 17.33
CA VAL A 410 -11.32 23.82 18.69
C VAL A 410 -12.00 25.07 19.22
N LEU A 411 -12.15 26.13 18.41
CA LEU A 411 -12.86 27.35 18.79
C LEU A 411 -14.33 27.08 19.13
N GLN A 412 -14.97 26.17 18.40
CA GLN A 412 -16.37 25.80 18.60
C GLN A 412 -16.58 24.97 19.88
N HIS A 413 -15.67 24.06 20.19
CA HIS A 413 -15.85 23.07 21.27
C HIS A 413 -15.07 23.37 22.55
N ARG A 414 -14.40 24.52 22.64
CA ARG A 414 -13.72 24.96 23.86
C ARG A 414 -14.71 25.49 24.90
N GLY A 415 -14.43 25.17 26.16
CA GLY A 415 -15.07 25.75 27.34
C GLY A 415 -14.48 27.11 27.74
N PRO A 416 -15.06 27.77 28.77
CA PRO A 416 -14.64 29.11 29.20
C PRO A 416 -13.25 29.18 29.85
N ASN A 417 -12.71 28.05 30.32
CA ASN A 417 -11.38 27.97 30.93
C ASN A 417 -10.33 27.36 29.98
N GLU A 418 -10.60 27.39 28.68
CA GLU A 418 -9.81 26.73 27.66
C GLU A 418 -9.38 27.76 26.60
N ARG A 419 -8.07 28.00 26.49
CA ARG A 419 -7.50 28.96 25.52
C ARG A 419 -6.67 28.25 24.46
N ILE A 420 -6.38 28.95 23.38
CA ILE A 420 -5.69 28.40 22.21
C ILE A 420 -4.38 29.16 21.97
N VAL A 421 -3.29 28.42 21.76
CA VAL A 421 -1.98 28.94 21.35
C VAL A 421 -1.62 28.34 20.00
N ILE A 422 -1.72 29.13 18.93
CA ILE A 422 -1.39 28.73 17.57
C ILE A 422 0.05 29.14 17.28
N VAL A 423 0.88 28.23 16.80
CA VAL A 423 2.28 28.49 16.45
C VAL A 423 2.49 28.29 14.95
N ASN A 424 2.52 29.37 14.18
CA ASN A 424 2.83 29.35 12.75
C ASN A 424 4.32 29.13 12.53
N ASP A 425 4.70 27.96 12.01
CA ASP A 425 6.08 27.57 11.77
C ASP A 425 6.64 28.07 10.43
N CYS A 426 6.45 29.37 10.15
CA CYS A 426 6.84 29.99 8.89
C CYS A 426 6.21 29.27 7.68
N SER A 427 4.89 29.04 7.73
CA SER A 427 4.15 28.39 6.64
C SER A 427 4.34 29.15 5.31
N PRO A 428 4.64 28.47 4.19
CA PRO A 428 4.78 29.11 2.88
C PRO A 428 3.42 29.32 2.17
N ASP A 429 2.31 28.85 2.75
CA ASP A 429 0.96 29.01 2.19
C ASP A 429 0.35 30.34 2.66
N GLU A 430 0.25 31.31 1.74
CA GLU A 430 -0.30 32.65 2.02
C GLU A 430 -1.73 32.60 2.58
N ARG A 431 -2.53 31.58 2.24
CA ARG A 431 -3.89 31.42 2.77
C ARG A 431 -3.90 31.11 4.27
N ILE A 432 -2.90 30.36 4.75
CA ILE A 432 -2.74 30.09 6.17
C ILE A 432 -2.37 31.38 6.90
N ILE A 433 -1.43 32.15 6.37
CA ILE A 433 -1.01 33.42 6.98
C ILE A 433 -2.22 34.35 7.12
N ALA A 434 -2.95 34.57 6.02
CA ALA A 434 -4.15 35.40 6.01
C ALA A 434 -5.22 34.92 7.00
N PHE A 435 -5.44 33.60 7.10
CA PHE A 435 -6.39 33.03 8.06
C PHE A 435 -5.96 33.27 9.51
N LEU A 436 -4.68 33.04 9.85
CA LEU A 436 -4.18 33.23 11.21
C LEU A 436 -4.24 34.71 11.64
N ASP A 437 -4.05 35.65 10.73
CA ASP A 437 -4.21 37.08 11.00
C ASP A 437 -5.65 37.44 11.41
N THR A 438 -6.66 36.74 10.88
CA THR A 438 -8.07 36.93 11.30
C THR A 438 -8.36 36.44 12.72
N LEU A 439 -7.53 35.53 13.23
CA LEU A 439 -7.67 34.97 14.57
C LEU A 439 -6.89 35.77 15.62
N ALA A 440 -5.89 36.54 15.18
CA ALA A 440 -5.09 37.38 16.06
C ALA A 440 -5.98 38.44 16.75
N GLY A 441 -6.07 38.37 18.08
CA GLY A 441 -6.88 39.29 18.89
C GLY A 441 -8.27 38.77 19.29
N LEU A 442 -8.65 37.56 18.89
CA LEU A 442 -9.82 36.89 19.48
C LEU A 442 -9.55 36.55 20.95
N ASP A 443 -10.59 36.69 21.79
CA ASP A 443 -10.47 36.35 23.21
C ASP A 443 -10.10 34.87 23.42
N GLY A 444 -9.16 34.62 24.33
CA GLY A 444 -8.59 33.30 24.56
C GLY A 444 -7.81 32.71 23.39
N VAL A 445 -7.31 33.51 22.43
CA VAL A 445 -6.46 33.05 21.31
C VAL A 445 -5.14 33.82 21.27
N THR A 446 -4.03 33.10 21.17
CA THR A 446 -2.68 33.64 20.97
C THR A 446 -2.07 33.06 19.69
N VAL A 447 -1.57 33.91 18.80
CA VAL A 447 -0.88 33.50 17.57
C VAL A 447 0.60 33.88 17.67
N LEU A 448 1.49 32.90 17.54
CA LEU A 448 2.94 33.07 17.54
C LEU A 448 3.49 32.70 16.16
N THR A 449 4.34 33.55 15.57
CA THR A 449 4.97 33.27 14.26
C THR A 449 6.47 33.06 14.42
N ASN A 450 6.98 31.98 13.82
CA ASN A 450 8.40 31.69 13.73
C ASN A 450 9.04 32.42 12.53
N ALA A 451 10.27 32.88 12.69
CA ALA A 451 11.02 33.56 11.62
C ALA A 451 11.58 32.58 10.56
N ARG A 452 11.60 31.28 10.86
CA ARG A 452 12.02 30.18 9.99
C ARG A 452 11.23 28.92 10.35
N ASN A 453 11.12 27.97 9.42
CA ASN A 453 10.60 26.64 9.71
C ASN A 453 11.58 25.91 10.65
N GLY A 454 11.17 25.66 11.89
CA GLY A 454 11.92 24.94 12.92
C GLY A 454 11.47 23.49 13.13
N GLY A 455 10.40 23.06 12.48
CA GLY A 455 9.79 21.75 12.65
C GLY A 455 8.80 21.69 13.82
N PHE A 456 8.16 20.53 13.95
CA PHE A 456 7.11 20.29 14.94
C PHE A 456 7.62 20.51 16.37
N THR A 457 8.73 19.87 16.75
CA THR A 457 9.26 19.92 18.12
C THR A 457 9.57 21.36 18.58
N PHE A 458 10.20 22.17 17.73
CA PHE A 458 10.48 23.58 18.03
C PHE A 458 9.19 24.38 18.25
N SER A 459 8.22 24.19 17.37
CA SER A 459 6.94 24.90 17.40
C SER A 459 6.07 24.49 18.60
N ALA A 460 5.98 23.20 18.88
CA ALA A 460 5.33 22.65 20.07
C ALA A 460 5.97 23.21 21.35
N ASN A 461 7.30 23.22 21.44
CA ASN A 461 8.01 23.80 22.59
C ASN A 461 7.80 25.30 22.74
N ARG A 462 7.68 26.06 21.64
CA ARG A 462 7.30 27.48 21.71
C ARG A 462 5.93 27.65 22.36
N GLY A 463 4.96 26.82 21.97
CA GLY A 463 3.63 26.83 22.58
C GLY A 463 3.63 26.40 24.05
N LEU A 464 4.35 25.33 24.40
CA LEU A 464 4.48 24.86 25.78
C LEU A 464 5.14 25.89 26.70
N ARG A 465 6.08 26.70 26.20
CA ARG A 465 6.66 27.81 26.96
C ARG A 465 5.69 28.96 27.23
N ALA A 466 4.59 29.03 26.49
CA ALA A 466 3.54 30.02 26.68
C ALA A 466 2.48 29.56 27.70
N VAL A 467 2.58 28.35 28.25
CA VAL A 467 1.68 27.79 29.27
C VAL A 467 2.07 28.33 30.66
N GLU A 468 1.08 28.67 31.47
CA GLU A 468 1.29 29.14 32.84
C GLU A 468 1.57 27.99 33.82
N ARG A 469 2.01 28.33 35.04
CA ARG A 469 2.47 27.33 36.01
C ARG A 469 1.41 26.34 36.49
N ASP A 470 0.18 26.81 36.65
CA ASP A 470 -0.97 26.02 37.11
C ASP A 470 -1.97 25.75 35.97
N GLU A 471 -1.48 25.72 34.73
CA GLU A 471 -2.26 25.51 33.52
C GLU A 471 -1.88 24.17 32.87
N ASP A 472 -2.89 23.35 32.59
CA ASP A 472 -2.69 22.09 31.88
C ASP A 472 -2.52 22.38 30.37
N ALA A 473 -1.81 21.52 29.65
CA ALA A 473 -1.53 21.71 28.23
C ALA A 473 -2.13 20.59 27.38
N ILE A 474 -2.59 20.91 26.18
CA ILE A 474 -2.90 19.93 25.15
C ILE A 474 -2.03 20.25 23.93
N LEU A 475 -1.16 19.32 23.54
CA LEU A 475 -0.54 19.35 22.22
C LEU A 475 -1.53 18.74 21.21
N LEU A 476 -1.88 19.50 20.18
CA LEU A 476 -2.84 19.10 19.16
C LEU A 476 -2.27 19.38 17.78
N ASN A 477 -2.21 18.37 16.91
CA ASN A 477 -1.83 18.57 15.53
C ASN A 477 -2.88 19.41 14.78
N SER A 478 -2.42 20.21 13.81
CA SER A 478 -3.28 21.08 13.00
C SER A 478 -4.20 20.35 12.03
N ASP A 479 -4.09 19.04 11.89
CA ASP A 479 -4.92 18.19 11.02
C ASP A 479 -5.85 17.25 11.82
N THR A 480 -6.21 17.64 13.04
CA THR A 480 -7.16 16.89 13.86
C THR A 480 -8.61 17.36 13.69
N LEU A 481 -9.55 16.46 13.99
CA LEU A 481 -10.99 16.67 14.00
C LEU A 481 -11.51 16.42 15.44
N PRO A 482 -11.45 17.41 16.34
CA PRO A 482 -11.92 17.24 17.71
C PRO A 482 -13.47 17.26 17.80
N PRO A 483 -14.10 16.26 18.45
CA PRO A 483 -15.55 16.25 18.70
C PRO A 483 -15.93 17.14 19.90
N PRO A 484 -17.23 17.39 20.15
CA PRO A 484 -17.69 17.99 21.40
C PRO A 484 -17.13 17.29 22.65
N HIS A 485 -16.90 18.04 23.74
CA HIS A 485 -16.49 17.55 25.06
C HIS A 485 -15.15 16.80 25.16
N TRP A 486 -14.34 16.77 24.10
CA TRP A 486 -13.05 16.06 24.05
C TRP A 486 -12.06 16.50 25.14
N ILE A 487 -11.94 17.82 25.40
CA ILE A 487 -11.06 18.38 26.46
C ILE A 487 -11.53 17.91 27.84
N ALA A 488 -12.85 17.96 28.08
CA ALA A 488 -13.45 17.52 29.32
C ALA A 488 -13.27 16.01 29.56
N ALA A 489 -13.28 15.19 28.50
CA ALA A 489 -12.98 13.76 28.61
C ALA A 489 -11.51 13.51 28.98
N LEU A 490 -10.57 14.14 28.28
CA LEU A 490 -9.13 14.02 28.57
C LEU A 490 -8.78 14.51 29.98
N ARG A 491 -9.32 15.66 30.37
CA ARG A 491 -9.16 16.21 31.72
C ARG A 491 -9.68 15.26 32.78
N ARG A 492 -10.90 14.73 32.62
CA ARG A 492 -11.46 13.74 33.55
C ARG A 492 -10.52 12.56 33.70
N THR A 493 -9.97 12.05 32.59
CA THR A 493 -9.04 10.92 32.57
C THR A 493 -7.75 11.18 33.35
N VAL A 494 -7.05 12.31 33.14
CA VAL A 494 -5.79 12.59 33.86
C VAL A 494 -5.96 12.87 35.35
N TYR A 495 -7.15 13.26 35.80
CA TYR A 495 -7.44 13.50 37.22
C TYR A 495 -8.11 12.30 37.91
N ARG A 496 -8.23 11.14 37.25
CA ARG A 496 -8.72 9.90 37.91
C ARG A 496 -7.76 9.35 38.96
N ALA A 497 -6.46 9.64 38.83
CA ALA A 497 -5.45 9.27 39.80
C ALA A 497 -4.34 10.34 39.89
N PRO A 498 -3.72 10.53 41.07
CA PRO A 498 -2.75 11.60 41.27
C PRO A 498 -1.46 11.42 40.45
N ASP A 499 -1.16 10.19 40.04
CA ASP A 499 0.04 9.78 39.30
C ASP A 499 -0.16 9.72 37.78
N ILE A 500 -1.31 10.12 37.23
CA ILE A 500 -1.51 10.21 35.78
C ILE A 500 -0.99 11.56 35.27
N GLY A 501 0.03 11.51 34.42
CA GLY A 501 0.67 12.69 33.85
C GLY A 501 0.08 13.09 32.50
N THR A 502 -0.38 12.12 31.70
CA THR A 502 -0.89 12.38 30.36
C THR A 502 -2.04 11.47 29.97
N ALA A 503 -2.90 11.95 29.07
CA ALA A 503 -3.92 11.14 28.40
C ALA A 503 -3.94 11.40 26.89
N THR A 504 -4.17 10.36 26.11
CA THR A 504 -4.30 10.40 24.64
C THR A 504 -5.61 9.72 24.23
N PRO A 505 -6.46 10.34 23.38
CA PRO A 505 -7.71 9.73 22.94
C PRO A 505 -7.48 8.61 21.91
N LEU A 506 -8.56 7.93 21.51
CA LEU A 506 -8.53 7.08 20.32
C LEU A 506 -8.53 7.94 19.04
N SER A 507 -8.07 7.38 17.92
CA SER A 507 -8.10 8.02 16.60
C SER A 507 -8.14 7.00 15.47
N ASN A 508 -8.40 7.42 14.24
CA ASN A 508 -8.24 6.60 13.04
C ASN A 508 -6.75 6.29 12.77
N ALA A 509 -5.85 7.26 12.97
CA ALA A 509 -4.43 7.13 12.62
C ALA A 509 -3.53 7.56 13.80
N ALA A 510 -3.37 6.68 14.80
CA ALA A 510 -2.59 6.95 16.02
C ALA A 510 -1.94 5.69 16.61
N THR A 511 -1.39 4.82 15.75
CA THR A 511 -0.66 3.59 16.13
C THR A 511 -1.39 2.74 17.20
N ILE A 512 -0.93 2.76 18.45
CA ILE A 512 -1.52 1.98 19.55
C ILE A 512 -2.94 2.43 19.92
N PHE A 513 -3.33 3.67 19.57
CA PHE A 513 -4.65 4.24 19.83
C PHE A 513 -5.61 4.10 18.64
N SER A 514 -5.22 3.36 17.60
CA SER A 514 -5.99 3.29 16.36
C SER A 514 -7.27 2.47 16.47
N TYR A 515 -8.35 3.01 15.89
CA TYR A 515 -9.66 2.40 15.69
C TYR A 515 -10.26 2.89 14.35
N PRO A 516 -10.92 2.05 13.53
CA PRO A 516 -11.35 0.67 13.80
C PRO A 516 -10.22 -0.37 13.75
N ASN A 517 -9.27 -0.27 12.82
CA ASN A 517 -8.15 -1.19 12.74
C ASN A 517 -7.00 -0.78 13.66
N ALA A 518 -6.47 -1.73 14.42
CA ALA A 518 -5.36 -1.53 15.35
C ALA A 518 -4.03 -1.11 14.70
N HIS A 519 -3.89 -1.37 13.39
CA HIS A 519 -2.63 -1.16 12.66
C HIS A 519 -2.48 0.27 12.09
N GLY A 520 -3.47 1.15 12.31
CA GLY A 520 -3.39 2.58 11.95
C GLY A 520 -3.60 2.91 10.48
N GLN A 521 -3.99 1.95 9.64
CA GLN A 521 -4.34 2.16 8.24
C GLN A 521 -5.85 2.37 8.06
N ASN A 522 -6.42 3.33 8.79
CA ASN A 522 -7.85 3.63 8.70
C ASN A 522 -8.09 4.84 7.79
N PRO A 523 -9.19 4.87 7.01
CA PRO A 523 -9.55 6.05 6.24
C PRO A 523 -9.76 7.27 7.15
N VAL A 524 -9.62 8.47 6.58
CA VAL A 524 -9.97 9.71 7.28
C VAL A 524 -11.49 9.75 7.44
N PRO A 525 -12.02 9.80 8.69
CA PRO A 525 -13.46 9.81 8.92
C PRO A 525 -14.06 11.17 8.55
N ALA A 526 -15.33 11.15 8.14
CA ALA A 526 -16.16 12.35 8.10
C ALA A 526 -16.36 12.91 9.51
N TYR A 527 -16.64 14.21 9.63
CA TYR A 527 -16.76 14.83 10.96
C TYR A 527 -17.95 14.27 11.77
N GLU A 528 -19.04 13.90 11.09
CA GLU A 528 -20.20 13.24 11.67
C GLU A 528 -19.83 11.87 12.28
N GLU A 529 -18.99 11.09 11.59
CA GLU A 529 -18.51 9.80 12.08
C GLU A 529 -17.61 9.94 13.31
N VAL A 530 -16.81 11.02 13.38
CA VAL A 530 -16.01 11.37 14.56
C VAL A 530 -16.92 11.63 15.76
N ILE A 531 -17.98 12.43 15.58
CA ILE A 531 -18.95 12.73 16.64
C ILE A 531 -19.64 11.45 17.09
N GLU A 532 -20.18 10.66 16.17
CA GLU A 532 -20.90 9.43 16.49
C GLU A 532 -20.01 8.45 17.26
N THR A 533 -18.75 8.29 16.83
CA THR A 533 -17.79 7.41 17.50
C THR A 533 -17.47 7.92 18.91
N ALA A 534 -17.27 9.22 19.08
CA ALA A 534 -17.01 9.83 20.38
C ALA A 534 -18.21 9.70 21.34
N GLU A 535 -19.43 9.87 20.84
CA GLU A 535 -20.67 9.68 21.61
C GLU A 535 -20.85 8.23 22.04
N ARG A 536 -20.60 7.27 21.15
CA ARG A 536 -20.64 5.83 21.47
C ARG A 536 -19.62 5.46 22.55
N LEU A 537 -18.40 5.97 22.46
CA LEU A 537 -17.37 5.77 23.49
C LEU A 537 -17.75 6.41 24.82
N ALA A 538 -18.35 7.60 24.79
CA ALA A 538 -18.83 8.28 26.00
C ALA A 538 -20.01 7.54 26.66
N ALA A 539 -20.84 6.86 25.86
CA ALA A 539 -21.96 6.06 26.33
C ALA A 539 -21.54 4.67 26.86
N CYS A 540 -20.37 4.17 26.46
CA CYS A 540 -19.79 2.98 27.06
C CYS A 540 -19.36 3.30 28.51
N GLU A 541 -20.02 2.71 29.50
CA GLU A 541 -19.59 2.75 30.90
C GLU A 541 -18.28 1.94 31.06
N ASN A 542 -17.15 2.56 30.71
CA ASN A 542 -15.83 1.97 30.82
C ASN A 542 -14.96 2.76 31.80
N ASP A 543 -14.86 2.21 33.01
CA ASP A 543 -14.03 2.73 34.09
C ASP A 543 -12.59 2.23 34.03
N ALA A 544 -12.17 1.47 33.02
CA ALA A 544 -10.79 1.01 32.92
C ALA A 544 -9.81 2.19 32.76
N LEU A 545 -8.65 2.06 33.40
CA LEU A 545 -7.47 2.88 33.14
C LEU A 545 -6.45 2.00 32.44
N ILE A 546 -6.26 2.22 31.14
CA ILE A 546 -5.32 1.44 30.33
C ILE A 546 -4.02 2.23 30.24
N ASP A 547 -3.00 1.74 30.95
CA ASP A 547 -1.64 2.26 30.85
C ASP A 547 -1.07 2.01 29.46
N VAL A 548 -0.41 3.03 28.92
CA VAL A 548 0.27 3.00 27.63
C VAL A 548 1.76 3.27 27.81
N PRO A 549 2.63 2.69 26.96
CA PRO A 549 4.07 2.91 27.02
C PRO A 549 4.46 4.37 26.73
N THR A 550 3.61 5.09 26.00
CA THR A 550 3.84 6.47 25.59
C THR A 550 2.51 7.15 25.29
N ALA A 551 2.43 8.46 25.53
CA ALA A 551 1.42 9.30 24.90
C ALA A 551 1.75 9.53 23.41
N HIS A 552 0.81 10.08 22.65
CA HIS A 552 0.99 10.38 21.22
C HIS A 552 0.75 11.85 20.91
N GLY A 553 1.69 12.47 20.18
CA GLY A 553 1.72 13.92 19.94
C GLY A 553 0.59 14.49 19.06
N TYR A 554 -0.23 13.66 18.41
CA TYR A 554 -1.35 14.15 17.59
C TYR A 554 -2.43 14.83 18.45
N CYS A 555 -2.65 14.29 19.66
CA CYS A 555 -3.53 14.82 20.69
C CYS A 555 -3.07 14.29 22.06
N MET A 556 -2.29 15.10 22.77
CA MET A 556 -1.68 14.73 24.05
C MET A 556 -2.05 15.74 25.12
N TYR A 557 -2.89 15.32 26.07
CA TYR A 557 -3.14 16.09 27.29
C TYR A 557 -1.97 15.89 28.25
N ILE A 558 -1.41 16.97 28.78
CA ILE A 558 -0.29 17.00 29.72
C ILE A 558 -0.72 17.79 30.95
N ARG A 559 -0.74 17.12 32.10
CA ARG A 559 -1.03 17.77 33.38
C ARG A 559 0.10 18.74 33.74
N ALA A 560 -0.23 19.91 34.27
CA ALA A 560 0.71 20.98 34.61
C ALA A 560 1.88 20.49 35.48
N ASP A 561 1.57 19.72 36.52
CA ASP A 561 2.56 19.16 37.45
C ASP A 561 3.56 18.24 36.73
N CYS A 562 3.06 17.42 35.79
CA CYS A 562 3.87 16.52 34.97
C CYS A 562 4.76 17.29 34.00
N LEU A 563 4.20 18.29 33.28
CA LEU A 563 4.96 19.15 32.37
C LEU A 563 6.10 19.86 33.09
N HIS A 564 5.82 20.40 34.27
CA HIS A 564 6.80 21.13 35.07
C HIS A 564 7.91 20.27 35.66
N GLN A 565 7.59 19.07 36.13
CA GLN A 565 8.61 18.16 36.66
C GLN A 565 9.43 17.53 35.54
N THR A 566 8.80 17.20 34.41
CA THR A 566 9.43 16.50 33.29
C THR A 566 10.25 17.46 32.42
N GLY A 567 9.79 18.69 32.21
CA GLY A 567 10.35 19.65 31.26
C GLY A 567 9.88 19.41 29.82
N LEU A 568 10.36 20.25 28.91
CA LEU A 568 9.91 20.32 27.50
C LEU A 568 10.33 19.11 26.64
N LEU A 569 9.92 19.11 25.37
CA LEU A 569 10.34 18.13 24.35
C LEU A 569 11.80 18.37 23.94
N ARG A 570 12.55 17.31 23.60
CA ARG A 570 13.99 17.42 23.26
C ARG A 570 14.24 17.69 21.78
N GLU A 571 14.11 18.97 21.42
CA GLU A 571 14.42 19.51 20.09
C GLU A 571 15.86 19.23 19.63
N ASP A 572 16.80 19.22 20.57
CA ASP A 572 18.23 18.96 20.35
C ASP A 572 18.53 17.54 19.85
N VAL A 573 17.61 16.60 20.09
CA VAL A 573 17.75 15.18 19.74
C VAL A 573 16.87 14.81 18.55
N PHE A 574 15.58 15.17 18.60
CA PHE A 574 14.58 14.68 17.65
C PHE A 574 14.32 15.64 16.47
N ALA A 575 14.96 16.81 16.47
CA ALA A 575 14.90 17.79 15.39
C ALA A 575 13.44 18.07 14.94
N GLN A 576 13.08 17.71 13.71
CA GLN A 576 11.77 17.99 13.11
C GLN A 576 10.59 17.20 13.71
N GLY A 577 10.82 16.16 14.50
CA GLY A 577 9.78 15.38 15.17
C GLY A 577 9.98 13.86 15.08
N TYR A 578 8.97 13.10 15.50
CA TYR A 578 8.98 11.63 15.69
C TYR A 578 9.94 11.18 16.80
N GLY A 579 9.42 10.94 18.01
CA GLY A 579 10.17 10.38 19.15
C GLY A 579 10.25 11.31 20.36
N GLU A 580 10.01 12.59 20.19
CA GLU A 580 10.08 13.63 21.22
C GLU A 580 9.04 13.47 22.33
N GLU A 581 7.81 13.07 21.97
CA GLU A 581 6.74 12.77 22.92
C GLU A 581 6.97 11.43 23.61
N ASN A 582 7.62 10.49 22.92
CA ASN A 582 8.01 9.21 23.50
C ASN A 582 9.10 9.41 24.55
N ASP A 583 10.11 10.23 24.25
CA ASP A 583 11.15 10.63 25.19
C ASP A 583 10.56 11.38 26.40
N PHE A 584 9.64 12.32 26.17
CA PHE A 584 8.89 12.96 27.26
C PHE A 584 8.18 11.93 28.14
N SER A 585 7.46 10.99 27.53
CA SER A 585 6.73 9.93 28.27
C SER A 585 7.67 9.02 29.05
N ARG A 586 8.90 8.79 28.59
CA ARG A 586 9.88 7.99 29.35
C ARG A 586 10.54 8.76 30.48
N ARG A 587 10.86 10.02 30.28
CA ARG A 587 11.33 10.91 31.37
C ARG A 587 10.26 11.09 32.44
N ALA A 588 9.01 11.33 32.04
CA ALA A 588 7.88 11.46 32.97
C ALA A 588 7.65 10.16 33.77
N ALA A 589 7.65 8.99 33.13
CA ALA A 589 7.44 7.74 33.83
C ALA A 589 8.55 7.36 34.81
N ALA A 590 9.79 7.75 34.52
CA ALA A 590 10.88 7.59 35.47
C ALA A 590 10.76 8.53 36.70
N LEU A 591 9.94 9.58 36.62
CA LEU A 591 9.51 10.40 37.76
C LEU A 591 8.26 9.84 38.47
N GLY A 592 7.73 8.70 38.02
CA GLY A 592 6.54 8.05 38.60
C GLY A 592 5.22 8.36 37.89
N TRP A 593 5.23 9.14 36.80
CA TRP A 593 4.01 9.45 36.06
C TRP A 593 3.54 8.30 35.17
N ARG A 594 2.23 8.09 35.11
CA ARG A 594 1.55 7.17 34.20
C ARG A 594 1.02 7.91 32.99
N HIS A 595 0.99 7.20 31.88
CA HIS A 595 0.38 7.65 30.63
C HIS A 595 -0.77 6.70 30.33
N VAL A 596 -1.95 7.21 30.00
CA VAL A 596 -3.15 6.39 29.81
C VAL A 596 -3.88 6.71 28.51
N ALA A 597 -4.60 5.73 27.98
CA ALA A 597 -5.57 5.96 26.91
C ALA A 597 -6.86 6.57 27.50
N CYS A 598 -7.41 7.59 26.84
CA CYS A 598 -8.73 8.13 27.12
C CYS A 598 -9.78 7.35 26.33
N LEU A 599 -10.58 6.56 27.03
CA LEU A 599 -11.51 5.61 26.42
C LEU A 599 -12.89 6.20 26.14
N GLN A 600 -13.11 7.48 26.48
CA GLN A 600 -14.41 8.15 26.46
C GLN A 600 -14.54 9.16 25.30
N THR A 601 -13.56 9.25 24.40
CA THR A 601 -13.63 10.15 23.24
C THR A 601 -12.75 9.65 22.10
N PHE A 602 -13.02 10.14 20.90
CA PHE A 602 -12.31 9.83 19.66
C PHE A 602 -12.00 11.12 18.92
N VAL A 603 -10.73 11.37 18.61
CA VAL A 603 -10.30 12.55 17.84
C VAL A 603 -9.86 12.07 16.47
N GLY A 604 -10.57 12.48 15.42
CA GLY A 604 -10.19 12.17 14.05
C GLY A 604 -8.87 12.83 13.69
N HIS A 605 -8.10 12.19 12.82
CA HIS A 605 -6.81 12.67 12.33
C HIS A 605 -6.87 12.59 10.81
N ALA A 606 -6.92 13.76 10.17
CA ALA A 606 -7.05 13.92 8.72
C ALA A 606 -5.75 13.66 7.97
N GLU A 607 -4.83 12.91 8.57
CA GLU A 607 -3.46 12.71 8.11
C GLU A 607 -3.43 12.39 6.61
N GLY A 608 -2.99 13.36 5.82
CA GLY A 608 -2.76 13.19 4.40
C GLY A 608 -1.57 12.26 4.23
N GLN A 609 -1.80 11.08 3.66
CA GLN A 609 -0.79 10.08 3.31
C GLN A 609 0.38 10.72 2.53
N SER A 610 1.35 11.21 3.28
CA SER A 610 2.63 11.66 2.79
C SER A 610 3.61 10.58 3.18
N PHE A 611 3.60 9.47 2.44
CA PHE A 611 4.66 8.46 2.47
C PHE A 611 5.89 9.03 1.75
N SER A 612 6.43 10.16 2.25
CA SER A 612 7.74 10.57 1.79
C SER A 612 8.74 9.55 2.35
N ALA A 613 9.58 9.02 1.48
CA ALA A 613 10.73 8.19 1.84
C ALA A 613 11.49 8.74 3.06
N VAL A 614 11.61 10.07 3.10
CA VAL A 614 12.31 10.80 4.15
C VAL A 614 11.67 10.66 5.53
N ARG A 615 10.33 10.57 5.60
CA ARG A 615 9.62 10.35 6.87
C ARG A 615 10.03 9.03 7.51
N ASN A 616 10.09 7.96 6.72
CA ASN A 616 10.45 6.63 7.23
C ASN A 616 11.90 6.59 7.74
N ASP A 617 12.81 7.27 7.04
CA ASP A 617 14.20 7.40 7.47
C ASP A 617 14.33 8.19 8.78
N LEU A 618 13.57 9.27 8.94
CA LEU A 618 13.54 10.05 10.18
C LEU A 618 12.97 9.23 11.35
N ILE A 619 11.85 8.52 11.15
CA ILE A 619 11.28 7.61 12.16
C ILE A 619 12.29 6.55 12.56
N ARG A 620 12.94 5.88 11.60
CA ARG A 620 13.98 4.87 11.85
C ARG A 620 15.11 5.43 12.72
N ARG A 621 15.71 6.55 12.31
CA ARG A 621 16.80 7.20 13.04
C ARG A 621 16.38 7.58 14.45
N ASN A 622 15.22 8.22 14.60
CA ASN A 622 14.79 8.74 15.88
C ASN A 622 14.32 7.64 16.84
N LEU A 623 13.71 6.56 16.35
CA LEU A 623 13.42 5.37 17.16
C LEU A 623 14.71 4.69 17.63
N ALA A 624 15.73 4.58 16.78
CA ALA A 624 17.04 4.06 17.20
C ALA A 624 17.67 4.93 18.30
N THR A 625 17.60 6.26 18.13
CA THR A 625 18.05 7.23 19.12
C THR A 625 17.27 7.09 20.44
N LEU A 626 15.95 6.98 20.36
CA LEU A 626 15.06 6.79 21.51
C LEU A 626 15.39 5.51 22.29
N ASN A 627 15.66 4.39 21.62
CA ASN A 627 16.07 3.15 22.28
C ASN A 627 17.47 3.24 22.89
N GLY A 628 18.38 4.02 22.30
CA GLY A 628 19.67 4.31 22.90
C GLY A 628 19.53 5.11 24.21
N LEU A 629 18.58 6.03 24.25
CA LEU A 629 18.28 6.87 25.42
C LEU A 629 17.48 6.13 26.49
N HIS A 630 16.54 5.28 26.08
CA HIS A 630 15.66 4.49 26.94
C HIS A 630 15.74 3.00 26.55
N PRO A 631 16.79 2.28 26.97
CA PRO A 631 16.99 0.88 26.58
C PRO A 631 15.78 0.00 26.87
N GLY A 632 15.31 -0.72 25.85
CA GLY A 632 14.15 -1.61 25.93
C GLY A 632 12.80 -0.96 25.59
N TYR A 633 12.79 0.30 25.16
CA TYR A 633 11.58 1.01 24.74
C TYR A 633 10.80 0.25 23.64
N ASP A 634 11.45 -0.16 22.55
CA ASP A 634 10.78 -0.88 21.46
C ASP A 634 10.17 -2.18 21.95
N ARG A 635 10.90 -2.94 22.77
CA ARG A 635 10.40 -4.18 23.36
C ARG A 635 9.16 -3.91 24.22
N MET A 636 9.15 -2.82 24.99
CA MET A 636 8.00 -2.44 25.80
C MET A 636 6.78 -2.12 24.92
N VAL A 637 6.95 -1.38 23.82
CA VAL A 637 5.88 -1.08 22.86
C VAL A 637 5.38 -2.36 22.19
N GLN A 638 6.28 -3.22 21.71
CA GLN A 638 5.94 -4.50 21.07
C GLN A 638 5.19 -5.43 22.02
N VAL A 639 5.61 -5.53 23.29
CA VAL A 639 4.90 -6.33 24.30
C VAL A 639 3.51 -5.77 24.56
N TRP A 640 3.36 -4.45 24.61
CA TRP A 640 2.05 -3.82 24.77
C TRP A 640 1.15 -4.10 23.56
N GLN A 641 1.67 -3.92 22.34
CA GLN A 641 0.93 -4.18 21.09
C GLN A 641 0.53 -5.65 20.96
N ALA A 642 1.40 -6.58 21.34
CA ALA A 642 1.10 -8.01 21.31
C ALA A 642 0.02 -8.41 22.33
N ARG A 643 -0.05 -7.74 23.48
CA ARG A 643 -1.11 -7.94 24.48
C ARG A 643 -2.44 -7.30 24.08
N ASP A 644 -2.36 -6.22 23.30
CA ASP A 644 -3.49 -5.40 22.83
C ASP A 644 -4.58 -5.14 23.90
N PRO A 645 -4.28 -4.37 24.97
CA PRO A 645 -5.25 -4.11 26.03
C PRO A 645 -6.53 -3.38 25.56
N LEU A 646 -6.48 -2.73 24.39
CA LEU A 646 -7.63 -2.04 23.79
C LEU A 646 -8.54 -2.96 22.97
N ARG A 647 -8.15 -4.22 22.72
CA ARG A 647 -8.96 -5.19 21.97
C ARG A 647 -10.40 -5.32 22.48
N PRO A 648 -10.66 -5.45 23.80
CA PRO A 648 -12.04 -5.58 24.29
C PRO A 648 -12.88 -4.35 23.97
N LEU A 649 -12.33 -3.14 24.17
CA LEU A 649 -13.02 -1.89 23.87
C LEU A 649 -13.36 -1.79 22.38
N ARG A 650 -12.41 -2.09 21.48
CA ARG A 650 -12.66 -2.05 20.04
C ARG A 650 -13.73 -3.05 19.61
N ARG A 651 -13.69 -4.26 20.18
CA ARG A 651 -14.72 -5.29 19.95
C ARG A 651 -16.09 -4.83 20.40
N ASP A 652 -16.20 -4.23 21.58
CA ASP A 652 -17.49 -3.78 22.13
C ASP A 652 -18.05 -2.61 21.33
N LEU A 653 -17.19 -1.71 20.83
CA LEU A 653 -17.58 -0.63 19.94
C LEU A 653 -18.10 -1.16 18.59
N ASP A 654 -17.42 -2.13 17.96
CA ASP A 654 -17.89 -2.77 16.74
C ASP A 654 -19.21 -3.54 16.96
N LEU A 655 -19.36 -4.21 18.10
CA LEU A 655 -20.63 -4.87 18.45
C LEU A 655 -21.76 -3.86 18.67
N SER A 656 -21.49 -2.71 19.28
CA SER A 656 -22.48 -1.63 19.42
C SER A 656 -22.90 -1.09 18.05
N ARG A 657 -21.94 -0.86 17.14
CA ARG A 657 -22.23 -0.42 15.76
C ARG A 657 -23.03 -1.48 15.00
N LEU A 658 -22.64 -2.74 15.10
CA LEU A 658 -23.33 -3.85 14.44
C LEU A 658 -24.78 -4.01 14.94
N ARG A 659 -25.01 -3.96 16.25
CA ARG A 659 -26.37 -4.00 16.82
C ARG A 659 -27.26 -2.89 16.27
N HIS A 660 -26.70 -1.69 16.13
CA HIS A 660 -27.40 -0.57 15.52
C HIS A 660 -27.71 -0.83 14.04
N ALA A 661 -26.72 -1.32 13.27
CA ALA A 661 -26.88 -1.63 11.85
C ALA A 661 -27.85 -2.79 11.56
N ILE A 662 -27.92 -3.80 12.45
CA ILE A 662 -28.90 -4.89 12.35
C ILE A 662 -30.32 -4.34 12.53
N ALA A 663 -30.51 -3.34 13.41
CA ALA A 663 -31.80 -2.68 13.64
C ALA A 663 -32.98 -3.66 13.87
N GLY A 664 -32.72 -4.79 14.55
CA GLY A 664 -33.72 -5.82 14.85
C GLY A 664 -34.09 -6.75 13.68
N ARG A 665 -33.40 -6.67 12.54
CA ARG A 665 -33.55 -7.63 11.43
C ARG A 665 -33.06 -9.02 11.86
N PRO A 666 -33.67 -10.11 11.34
CA PRO A 666 -33.22 -11.46 11.63
C PRO A 666 -31.81 -11.70 11.07
N VAL A 667 -30.99 -12.46 11.80
CA VAL A 667 -29.59 -12.74 11.45
C VAL A 667 -29.43 -14.19 11.01
N VAL A 668 -28.59 -14.41 10.00
CA VAL A 668 -28.17 -15.76 9.54
C VAL A 668 -26.67 -15.89 9.66
N ALA A 669 -26.18 -16.89 10.39
CA ALA A 669 -24.75 -17.17 10.50
C ALA A 669 -24.30 -18.16 9.41
N LEU A 670 -23.30 -17.81 8.62
CA LEU A 670 -22.71 -18.62 7.56
C LEU A 670 -21.32 -19.11 8.01
N LEU A 671 -21.23 -20.36 8.44
CA LEU A 671 -20.01 -20.96 8.99
C LEU A 671 -19.16 -21.57 7.86
N THR A 672 -17.93 -21.08 7.71
CA THR A 672 -17.01 -21.44 6.60
C THR A 672 -15.55 -21.54 7.08
N HIS A 673 -14.66 -21.98 6.19
CA HIS A 673 -13.22 -22.03 6.43
C HIS A 673 -12.51 -20.75 5.96
N ASP A 674 -11.26 -20.56 6.37
CA ASP A 674 -10.39 -19.42 6.01
C ASP A 674 -9.64 -19.56 4.67
N ARG A 675 -9.84 -20.68 3.95
CA ARG A 675 -9.19 -20.93 2.65
C ARG A 675 -9.90 -20.20 1.50
N GLN A 676 -9.13 -19.68 0.54
CA GLN A 676 -9.68 -19.13 -0.71
C GLN A 676 -10.20 -20.24 -1.64
N GLY A 677 -11.25 -19.95 -2.41
CA GLY A 677 -11.75 -20.87 -3.45
C GLY A 677 -13.27 -20.83 -3.63
N GLY A 678 -13.80 -21.90 -4.23
CA GLY A 678 -15.22 -21.99 -4.61
C GLY A 678 -16.21 -21.88 -3.44
N VAL A 679 -15.84 -22.36 -2.25
CA VAL A 679 -16.69 -22.27 -1.05
C VAL A 679 -16.89 -20.81 -0.64
N GLN A 680 -15.82 -20.00 -0.64
CA GLN A 680 -15.91 -18.59 -0.27
C GLN A 680 -16.80 -17.82 -1.27
N ARG A 681 -16.66 -18.10 -2.57
CA ARG A 681 -17.54 -17.54 -3.59
C ARG A 681 -19.01 -17.89 -3.33
N PHE A 682 -19.30 -19.17 -3.07
CA PHE A 682 -20.65 -19.62 -2.77
C PHE A 682 -21.22 -18.97 -1.50
N VAL A 683 -20.43 -18.87 -0.43
CA VAL A 683 -20.83 -18.20 0.82
C VAL A 683 -21.16 -16.73 0.59
N THR A 684 -20.37 -16.02 -0.23
CA THR A 684 -20.65 -14.62 -0.60
C THR A 684 -21.94 -14.49 -1.41
N GLU A 685 -22.17 -15.37 -2.38
CA GLU A 685 -23.43 -15.41 -3.15
C GLU A 685 -24.63 -15.68 -2.20
N ARG A 686 -24.52 -16.65 -1.29
CA ARG A 686 -25.52 -16.94 -0.24
C ARG A 686 -25.74 -15.77 0.72
N ALA A 687 -24.69 -15.04 1.09
CA ALA A 687 -24.83 -13.84 1.92
C ALA A 687 -25.64 -12.77 1.19
N GLY A 688 -25.37 -12.55 -0.11
CA GLY A 688 -26.17 -11.65 -0.95
C GLY A 688 -27.65 -12.06 -1.04
N GLU A 689 -27.93 -13.35 -1.23
CA GLU A 689 -29.30 -13.88 -1.25
C GLU A 689 -30.03 -13.70 0.08
N ASN A 690 -29.36 -14.00 1.20
CA ASN A 690 -29.92 -13.79 2.54
C ASN A 690 -30.19 -12.30 2.82
N LEU A 691 -29.28 -11.42 2.38
CA LEU A 691 -29.45 -9.97 2.50
C LEU A 691 -30.65 -9.47 1.68
N ALA A 692 -30.80 -9.94 0.44
CA ALA A 692 -31.95 -9.65 -0.41
C ALA A 692 -33.28 -10.18 0.17
N ALA A 693 -33.22 -11.28 0.93
CA ALA A 693 -34.34 -11.84 1.68
C ALA A 693 -34.59 -11.14 3.03
N GLY A 694 -33.96 -10.00 3.30
CA GLY A 694 -34.18 -9.17 4.49
C GLY A 694 -33.37 -9.57 5.73
N HIS A 695 -32.59 -10.65 5.69
CA HIS A 695 -31.76 -11.10 6.81
C HIS A 695 -30.41 -10.37 6.82
N VAL A 696 -29.71 -10.33 7.95
CA VAL A 696 -28.32 -9.85 8.03
C VAL A 696 -27.38 -11.05 8.11
N PRO A 697 -26.58 -11.34 7.06
CA PRO A 697 -25.65 -12.45 7.08
C PRO A 697 -24.42 -12.12 7.93
N LEU A 698 -24.01 -13.05 8.79
CA LEU A 698 -22.73 -13.02 9.51
C LEU A 698 -21.87 -14.17 9.01
N ILE A 699 -20.74 -13.87 8.38
CA ILE A 699 -19.79 -14.89 7.91
C ILE A 699 -18.83 -15.23 9.06
N LEU A 700 -18.85 -16.49 9.49
CA LEU A 700 -18.04 -17.01 10.59
C LEU A 700 -16.90 -17.85 10.01
N SER A 701 -15.65 -17.45 10.25
CA SER A 701 -14.47 -18.20 9.85
C SER A 701 -13.52 -18.45 11.04
N PRO A 702 -12.78 -19.56 11.05
CA PRO A 702 -11.77 -19.79 12.07
C PRO A 702 -10.66 -18.73 12.00
N HIS A 703 -10.18 -18.30 13.16
CA HIS A 703 -8.94 -17.53 13.27
C HIS A 703 -8.01 -18.15 14.30
N ARG A 704 -6.72 -17.89 14.12
CA ARG A 704 -5.68 -18.15 15.10
C ARG A 704 -4.92 -16.85 15.35
N SER A 705 -4.89 -16.39 16.60
CA SER A 705 -4.16 -15.20 17.01
C SER A 705 -2.64 -15.45 16.96
N GLY A 706 -1.85 -14.36 16.96
CA GLY A 706 -0.39 -14.45 17.08
C GLY A 706 0.11 -15.07 18.39
N SER A 707 -0.70 -15.05 19.45
CA SER A 707 -0.45 -15.75 20.73
C SER A 707 -0.75 -17.25 20.67
N GLY A 708 -1.32 -17.74 19.57
CA GLY A 708 -1.74 -19.14 19.39
C GLY A 708 -3.18 -19.44 19.83
N ASP A 709 -3.91 -18.44 20.34
CA ASP A 709 -5.32 -18.60 20.70
C ASP A 709 -6.17 -18.80 19.45
N THR A 710 -7.16 -19.68 19.54
CA THR A 710 -8.05 -19.97 18.42
C THR A 710 -9.48 -19.53 18.71
N GLY A 711 -10.17 -19.01 17.70
CA GLY A 711 -11.56 -18.57 17.83
C GLY A 711 -12.23 -18.38 16.48
N TRP A 712 -13.33 -17.63 16.50
CA TRP A 712 -14.11 -17.25 15.33
C TRP A 712 -13.93 -15.78 15.04
N THR A 713 -13.66 -15.45 13.79
CA THR A 713 -13.85 -14.10 13.24
C THR A 713 -15.27 -14.04 12.69
N ILE A 714 -15.98 -12.94 12.98
CA ILE A 714 -17.36 -12.74 12.54
C ILE A 714 -17.40 -11.50 11.66
N ILE A 715 -17.69 -11.69 10.38
CA ILE A 715 -17.71 -10.62 9.38
C ILE A 715 -19.17 -10.40 8.95
N PRO A 716 -19.81 -9.31 9.34
CA PRO A 716 -21.14 -8.94 8.83
C PRO A 716 -21.06 -8.64 7.33
N PHE A 717 -22.00 -9.18 6.55
CA PHE A 717 -22.12 -8.85 5.13
C PHE A 717 -22.91 -7.55 4.95
N LEU A 718 -22.27 -6.44 5.32
CA LEU A 718 -22.80 -5.08 5.30
C LEU A 718 -21.79 -4.11 4.65
N PRO A 719 -22.20 -2.89 4.27
CA PRO A 719 -21.30 -1.92 3.65
C PRO A 719 -20.18 -1.42 4.57
N GLU A 720 -20.41 -1.40 5.89
CA GLU A 720 -19.43 -0.98 6.89
C GLU A 720 -18.53 -2.13 7.35
N ASP A 721 -17.31 -1.80 7.74
CA ASP A 721 -16.34 -2.76 8.30
C ASP A 721 -16.46 -2.88 9.83
N TYR A 722 -16.28 -4.12 10.32
CA TYR A 722 -16.33 -4.51 11.75
C TYR A 722 -15.16 -5.45 12.14
N PRO A 723 -13.91 -4.99 12.04
CA PRO A 723 -12.73 -5.87 12.08
C PRO A 723 -12.44 -6.48 13.47
N ASN A 724 -13.04 -5.97 14.55
CA ASN A 724 -12.72 -6.38 15.92
C ASN A 724 -13.67 -7.46 16.46
N ILE A 725 -14.70 -7.87 15.71
CA ILE A 725 -15.68 -8.85 16.18
C ILE A 725 -15.10 -10.26 16.12
N THR A 726 -14.69 -10.73 17.28
CA THR A 726 -14.20 -12.10 17.49
C THR A 726 -14.95 -12.79 18.61
N ALA A 727 -15.04 -14.11 18.54
CA ALA A 727 -15.62 -14.96 19.58
C ALA A 727 -14.68 -16.13 19.90
N PRO A 728 -14.64 -16.63 21.15
CA PRO A 728 -13.89 -17.82 21.48
C PRO A 728 -14.40 -19.04 20.72
N ARG A 729 -13.53 -20.05 20.54
CA ARG A 729 -13.87 -21.30 19.84
C ARG A 729 -14.96 -22.12 20.56
N LYS A 730 -15.15 -21.87 21.85
CA LYS A 730 -16.15 -22.53 22.69
C LYS A 730 -17.58 -22.18 22.23
N GLY A 731 -18.35 -23.21 21.94
CA GLY A 731 -19.71 -23.08 21.41
C GLY A 731 -20.69 -22.27 22.27
N ALA A 732 -20.56 -22.28 23.60
CA ALA A 732 -21.51 -21.58 24.49
C ALA A 732 -21.45 -20.04 24.35
N GLU A 733 -20.24 -19.47 24.26
CA GLU A 733 -20.05 -18.02 24.16
C GLU A 733 -20.42 -17.52 22.77
N LEU A 734 -20.04 -18.27 21.73
CA LEU A 734 -20.46 -17.97 20.36
C LEU A 734 -21.99 -18.05 20.22
N ARG A 735 -22.62 -19.07 20.82
CA ARG A 735 -24.09 -19.20 20.85
C ARG A 735 -24.74 -17.98 21.49
N THR A 736 -24.28 -17.55 22.67
CA THR A 736 -24.83 -16.38 23.35
C THR A 736 -24.71 -15.13 22.48
N LEU A 737 -23.54 -14.91 21.88
CA LEU A 737 -23.33 -13.78 20.98
C LEU A 737 -24.26 -13.81 19.77
N LEU A 738 -24.43 -14.97 19.13
CA LEU A 738 -25.33 -15.11 17.98
C LEU A 738 -26.79 -14.83 18.37
N LEU A 739 -27.25 -15.34 19.51
CA LEU A 739 -28.60 -15.06 20.01
C LEU A 739 -28.80 -13.58 20.36
N ASP A 740 -27.80 -12.94 20.99
CA ASP A 740 -27.83 -11.51 21.31
C ASP A 740 -27.90 -10.62 20.05
N LEU A 741 -27.39 -11.13 18.92
CA LEU A 741 -27.47 -10.46 17.61
C LEU A 741 -28.76 -10.81 16.84
N GLY A 742 -29.65 -11.65 17.40
CA GLY A 742 -30.90 -12.05 16.75
C GLY A 742 -30.72 -13.14 15.69
N CYS A 743 -29.70 -13.99 15.82
CA CYS A 743 -29.47 -15.12 14.92
C CYS A 743 -30.52 -16.21 15.13
N ASP A 744 -31.29 -16.51 14.09
CA ASP A 744 -32.32 -17.55 14.09
C ASP A 744 -31.98 -18.75 13.19
N ARG A 745 -30.99 -18.61 12.31
CA ARG A 745 -30.54 -19.66 11.41
C ARG A 745 -29.02 -19.74 11.24
N ILE A 746 -28.49 -20.95 11.08
CA ILE A 746 -27.09 -21.23 10.76
C ILE A 746 -26.97 -22.02 9.45
N GLU A 747 -26.08 -21.64 8.55
CA GLU A 747 -25.67 -22.43 7.38
C GLU A 747 -24.23 -22.91 7.58
N ILE A 748 -24.02 -24.22 7.61
CA ILE A 748 -22.68 -24.80 7.73
C ILE A 748 -22.17 -25.17 6.35
N HIS A 749 -21.15 -24.45 5.87
CA HIS A 749 -20.50 -24.70 4.59
C HIS A 749 -19.21 -25.49 4.73
N SER A 750 -18.49 -25.33 5.84
CA SER A 750 -17.31 -26.14 6.14
C SER A 750 -16.93 -26.04 7.61
N TYR A 751 -16.46 -27.13 8.21
CA TYR A 751 -15.84 -27.11 9.53
C TYR A 751 -14.30 -27.07 9.46
N ILE A 752 -13.72 -27.13 8.26
CA ILE A 752 -12.26 -27.19 8.05
C ILE A 752 -11.58 -25.99 8.70
N GLY A 753 -10.47 -26.24 9.39
CA GLY A 753 -9.74 -25.22 10.17
C GLY A 753 -10.31 -24.99 11.57
N SER A 754 -11.63 -25.13 11.75
CA SER A 754 -12.31 -25.07 13.05
C SER A 754 -12.36 -26.42 13.77
N GLY A 755 -12.35 -27.54 13.04
CA GLY A 755 -12.43 -28.88 13.63
C GLY A 755 -13.86 -29.26 14.06
N ILE A 756 -14.19 -30.53 13.88
CA ILE A 756 -15.56 -31.04 14.04
C ILE A 756 -16.07 -30.89 15.48
N ARG A 757 -15.19 -31.02 16.48
CA ARG A 757 -15.53 -30.85 17.91
C ARG A 757 -16.03 -29.43 18.23
N ASP A 758 -15.47 -28.43 17.57
CA ASP A 758 -15.78 -27.01 17.81
C ASP A 758 -16.96 -26.50 16.97
N VAL A 759 -17.46 -27.31 16.03
CA VAL A 759 -18.69 -27.03 15.28
C VAL A 759 -19.87 -27.86 15.81
N HIS A 760 -19.60 -29.03 16.40
CA HIS A 760 -20.63 -29.95 16.90
C HIS A 760 -21.65 -29.31 17.86
N TRP A 761 -21.26 -28.28 18.63
CA TRP A 761 -22.19 -27.56 19.52
C TRP A 761 -23.43 -27.01 18.80
N VAL A 762 -23.35 -26.73 17.49
CA VAL A 762 -24.49 -26.27 16.68
C VAL A 762 -25.66 -27.25 16.77
N SER A 763 -25.39 -28.55 16.79
CA SER A 763 -26.40 -29.62 16.94
C SER A 763 -27.21 -29.54 18.25
N ARG A 764 -26.68 -28.82 19.24
CA ARG A 764 -27.28 -28.62 20.59
C ARG A 764 -27.59 -27.15 20.88
N SER A 765 -27.46 -26.28 19.88
CA SER A 765 -27.64 -24.83 20.06
C SER A 765 -29.11 -24.43 20.24
N GLY A 766 -30.03 -25.19 19.65
CA GLY A 766 -31.44 -24.80 19.53
C GLY A 766 -31.69 -23.72 18.48
N ILE A 767 -30.69 -23.40 17.65
CA ILE A 767 -30.83 -22.56 16.45
C ILE A 767 -30.98 -23.49 15.25
N ASP A 768 -31.94 -23.21 14.35
CA ASP A 768 -32.15 -24.02 13.16
C ASP A 768 -30.93 -23.95 12.25
N TYR A 769 -30.51 -25.09 11.69
CA TYR A 769 -29.35 -25.10 10.80
C TYR A 769 -29.45 -26.05 9.62
N ALA A 770 -28.73 -25.71 8.56
CA ALA A 770 -28.58 -26.52 7.35
C ALA A 770 -27.09 -26.77 7.06
N VAL A 771 -26.79 -27.89 6.39
CA VAL A 771 -25.42 -28.27 6.00
C VAL A 771 -25.30 -28.33 4.49
N TYR A 772 -24.35 -27.57 3.94
CA TYR A 772 -24.02 -27.54 2.51
C TYR A 772 -22.77 -28.38 2.26
N LEU A 773 -22.88 -29.40 1.40
CA LEU A 773 -21.82 -30.36 1.15
C LEU A 773 -20.87 -29.86 0.04
N HIS A 774 -19.74 -29.27 0.43
CA HIS A 774 -18.72 -28.73 -0.47
C HIS A 774 -17.53 -29.66 -0.69
N ASP A 775 -17.33 -30.63 0.18
CA ASP A 775 -16.20 -31.57 0.15
C ASP A 775 -16.60 -32.91 0.81
N TYR A 776 -15.66 -33.84 1.01
CA TYR A 776 -15.90 -35.12 1.68
C TYR A 776 -15.30 -35.20 3.10
N SER A 777 -14.90 -34.06 3.67
CA SER A 777 -14.24 -34.00 4.99
C SER A 777 -15.10 -34.61 6.09
N TRP A 778 -16.43 -34.55 5.96
CA TRP A 778 -17.42 -35.07 6.91
C TRP A 778 -17.35 -36.58 7.19
N PHE A 779 -16.78 -37.38 6.29
CA PHE A 779 -16.56 -38.82 6.54
C PHE A 779 -15.14 -39.30 6.19
N CYS A 780 -14.34 -38.44 5.56
CA CYS A 780 -12.96 -38.71 5.17
C CYS A 780 -12.08 -37.45 5.32
N PRO A 781 -11.18 -37.38 6.31
CA PRO A 781 -10.36 -36.20 6.55
C PRO A 781 -9.31 -35.93 5.47
N ARG A 782 -9.18 -36.79 4.44
CA ARG A 782 -8.37 -36.55 3.24
C ARG A 782 -9.03 -35.59 2.24
N ILE A 783 -10.28 -35.16 2.46
CA ILE A 783 -11.04 -34.18 1.65
C ILE A 783 -11.36 -34.65 0.23
N THR A 784 -10.37 -35.09 -0.55
CA THR A 784 -10.50 -35.37 -1.99
C THR A 784 -10.66 -36.86 -2.33
N LEU A 785 -10.68 -37.75 -1.34
CA LEU A 785 -10.79 -39.21 -1.55
C LEU A 785 -9.65 -39.81 -2.41
N VAL A 786 -8.50 -39.13 -2.47
CA VAL A 786 -7.29 -39.61 -3.16
C VAL A 786 -6.37 -40.33 -2.16
N SER A 787 -5.93 -41.55 -2.52
CA SER A 787 -5.06 -42.40 -1.69
C SER A 787 -3.56 -42.19 -1.97
N HIS A 788 -2.69 -42.98 -1.33
CA HIS A 788 -1.22 -42.85 -1.44
C HIS A 788 -0.68 -42.99 -2.89
N ASN A 789 -1.44 -43.64 -3.78
CA ASN A 789 -1.06 -43.83 -5.18
C ASN A 789 -1.48 -42.66 -6.09
N ASN A 790 -1.97 -41.54 -5.52
CA ASN A 790 -2.55 -40.43 -6.25
C ASN A 790 -3.69 -40.87 -7.18
N LEU A 791 -4.56 -41.77 -6.72
CA LEU A 791 -5.80 -42.16 -7.40
C LEU A 791 -6.98 -42.13 -6.42
N TYR A 792 -8.18 -41.95 -6.95
CA TYR A 792 -9.44 -42.10 -6.21
C TYR A 792 -9.52 -43.49 -5.54
N CYS A 793 -9.79 -43.52 -4.23
CA CYS A 793 -9.68 -44.73 -3.42
C CYS A 793 -10.86 -45.70 -3.55
N GLY A 794 -11.94 -45.30 -4.22
CA GLY A 794 -13.14 -46.13 -4.32
C GLY A 794 -14.03 -46.15 -3.06
N GLU A 795 -13.72 -45.33 -2.04
CA GLU A 795 -14.42 -45.29 -0.75
C GLU A 795 -14.46 -46.67 -0.06
N PRO A 796 -13.29 -47.23 0.31
CA PRO A 796 -13.19 -48.60 0.81
C PRO A 796 -13.79 -48.76 2.22
N ALA A 797 -13.84 -50.00 2.70
CA ALA A 797 -14.32 -50.32 4.03
C ALA A 797 -13.57 -49.56 5.14
N HIS A 798 -14.23 -49.44 6.30
CA HIS A 798 -13.79 -48.60 7.41
C HIS A 798 -12.34 -48.90 7.88
N ASP A 799 -11.95 -50.17 7.99
CA ASP A 799 -10.61 -50.58 8.42
C ASP A 799 -9.51 -50.13 7.45
N VAL A 800 -9.80 -50.10 6.14
CA VAL A 800 -8.90 -49.59 5.11
C VAL A 800 -8.75 -48.08 5.23
N CYS A 801 -9.85 -47.36 5.46
CA CYS A 801 -9.83 -45.92 5.70
C CYS A 801 -9.04 -45.57 6.95
N GLN A 802 -9.21 -46.28 8.07
CA GLN A 802 -8.43 -46.07 9.29
C GLN A 802 -6.92 -46.20 9.05
N ARG A 803 -6.48 -47.26 8.35
CA ARG A 803 -5.07 -47.43 7.97
C ARG A 803 -4.56 -46.28 7.09
N CYS A 804 -5.33 -45.90 6.06
CA CYS A 804 -5.01 -44.79 5.17
C CYS A 804 -4.79 -43.47 5.94
N ILE A 805 -5.67 -43.14 6.89
CA ILE A 805 -5.53 -41.93 7.70
C ILE A 805 -4.35 -42.02 8.65
N ALA A 806 -4.10 -43.19 9.26
CA ALA A 806 -2.95 -43.40 10.12
C ALA A 806 -1.61 -43.21 9.36
N ASP A 807 -1.54 -43.68 8.10
CA ASP A 807 -0.33 -43.62 7.28
C ASP A 807 -0.10 -42.23 6.67
N LEU A 808 -1.16 -41.59 6.14
CA LEU A 808 -1.04 -40.36 5.34
C LEU A 808 -1.41 -39.08 6.10
N GLY A 809 -2.08 -39.21 7.26
CA GLY A 809 -2.60 -38.10 8.04
C GLY A 809 -3.80 -37.37 7.41
N PRO A 810 -4.48 -36.51 8.18
CA PRO A 810 -5.59 -35.68 7.72
C PRO A 810 -5.13 -34.49 6.84
N LEU A 811 -6.01 -34.01 5.95
CA LEU A 811 -5.80 -32.79 5.13
C LEU A 811 -6.77 -31.64 5.48
N ASN A 812 -7.76 -31.92 6.35
CA ASN A 812 -8.75 -30.98 6.88
C ASN A 812 -8.28 -30.21 8.13
N SER A 813 -7.04 -30.45 8.57
CA SER A 813 -6.48 -29.84 9.80
C SER A 813 -7.28 -30.16 11.06
N ASP A 814 -7.98 -31.30 11.08
CA ASP A 814 -8.70 -31.84 12.23
C ASP A 814 -7.93 -33.05 12.81
N ASP A 815 -7.80 -33.09 14.13
CA ASP A 815 -7.12 -34.16 14.85
C ASP A 815 -8.08 -35.22 15.42
N ALA A 816 -9.38 -35.12 15.15
CA ALA A 816 -10.35 -36.10 15.54
C ALA A 816 -10.05 -37.47 14.91
N PRO A 817 -10.00 -38.56 15.71
CA PRO A 817 -9.96 -39.91 15.18
C PRO A 817 -11.14 -40.15 14.21
N LEU A 818 -10.93 -40.99 13.19
CA LEU A 818 -11.92 -41.21 12.12
C LEU A 818 -13.31 -41.59 12.64
N ASP A 819 -13.37 -42.48 13.64
CA ASP A 819 -14.62 -42.90 14.30
C ASP A 819 -15.35 -41.70 14.92
N LEU A 820 -14.64 -40.90 15.71
CA LEU A 820 -15.20 -39.72 16.36
C LEU A 820 -15.66 -38.67 15.34
N LEU A 821 -14.88 -38.47 14.27
CA LEU A 821 -15.25 -37.55 13.20
C LEU A 821 -16.57 -37.96 12.54
N ARG A 822 -16.74 -39.26 12.27
CA ARG A 822 -17.98 -39.81 11.69
C ARG A 822 -19.15 -39.71 12.67
N ASP A 823 -18.96 -40.10 13.92
CA ASP A 823 -19.99 -40.02 14.96
C ASP A 823 -20.53 -38.58 15.14
N LEU A 824 -19.63 -37.59 15.18
CA LEU A 824 -20.00 -36.19 15.35
C LEU A 824 -20.66 -35.61 14.08
N SER A 825 -20.18 -36.02 12.90
CA SER A 825 -20.81 -35.64 11.63
C SER A 825 -22.22 -36.21 11.51
N ASP A 826 -22.42 -37.48 11.90
CA ASP A 826 -23.73 -38.14 11.86
C ASP A 826 -24.73 -37.53 12.86
N ASP A 827 -24.29 -37.09 14.04
CA ASP A 827 -25.16 -36.33 14.95
C ASP A 827 -25.53 -34.94 14.39
N LEU A 828 -24.58 -34.25 13.73
CA LEU A 828 -24.86 -32.99 13.03
C LEU A 828 -25.86 -33.19 11.87
N PHE A 829 -25.69 -34.24 11.07
CA PHE A 829 -26.57 -34.52 9.94
C PHE A 829 -27.99 -34.88 10.40
N ARG A 830 -28.14 -35.77 11.37
CA ARG A 830 -29.47 -36.21 11.86
C ARG A 830 -30.33 -35.09 12.44
N ARG A 831 -29.70 -34.02 12.94
CA ARG A 831 -30.38 -32.88 13.58
C ARG A 831 -30.48 -31.65 12.67
N ALA A 832 -29.85 -31.67 11.49
CA ALA A 832 -29.94 -30.58 10.53
C ALA A 832 -31.37 -30.50 9.95
N GLY A 833 -31.87 -29.28 9.76
CA GLY A 833 -33.14 -29.06 9.07
C GLY A 833 -33.05 -29.40 7.57
N ALA A 834 -31.85 -29.31 6.99
CA ALA A 834 -31.59 -29.74 5.62
C ALA A 834 -30.10 -30.10 5.42
N ILE A 835 -29.85 -31.09 4.56
CA ILE A 835 -28.53 -31.43 4.03
C ILE A 835 -28.59 -31.23 2.52
N ILE A 836 -27.72 -30.38 1.98
CA ILE A 836 -27.76 -29.94 0.58
C ILE A 836 -26.51 -30.40 -0.16
N ALA A 837 -26.70 -31.23 -1.19
CA ALA A 837 -25.65 -31.62 -2.13
C ALA A 837 -25.75 -30.85 -3.44
N SER A 838 -24.61 -30.56 -4.07
CA SER A 838 -24.52 -29.82 -5.34
C SER A 838 -25.05 -30.62 -6.55
N CYS A 839 -24.98 -31.95 -6.50
CA CYS A 839 -25.44 -32.83 -7.58
C CYS A 839 -25.73 -34.26 -7.09
N GLN A 840 -26.28 -35.08 -7.99
CA GLN A 840 -26.65 -36.46 -7.69
C GLN A 840 -25.43 -37.34 -7.31
N ASP A 841 -24.28 -37.18 -7.98
CA ASP A 841 -23.05 -37.96 -7.65
C ASP A 841 -22.59 -37.70 -6.21
N VAL A 842 -22.57 -36.43 -5.77
CA VAL A 842 -22.22 -36.08 -4.39
C VAL A 842 -23.22 -36.70 -3.41
N ALA A 843 -24.52 -36.59 -3.68
CA ALA A 843 -25.56 -37.18 -2.83
C ALA A 843 -25.41 -38.71 -2.71
N ASP A 844 -25.14 -39.42 -3.80
CA ASP A 844 -25.00 -40.87 -3.82
C ASP A 844 -23.75 -41.35 -3.07
N ARG A 845 -22.67 -40.57 -3.08
CA ARG A 845 -21.49 -40.87 -2.27
C ARG A 845 -21.80 -40.71 -0.79
N TYR A 846 -22.41 -39.59 -0.40
CA TYR A 846 -22.78 -39.35 1.00
C TYR A 846 -23.74 -40.41 1.55
N ARG A 847 -24.73 -40.86 0.77
CA ARG A 847 -25.67 -41.93 1.16
C ARG A 847 -25.01 -43.27 1.49
N ARG A 848 -23.76 -43.50 1.09
CA ARG A 848 -23.00 -44.69 1.49
C ARG A 848 -22.47 -44.60 2.92
N HIS A 849 -22.40 -43.39 3.47
CA HIS A 849 -21.83 -43.11 4.79
C HIS A 849 -22.87 -42.57 5.78
N ILE A 850 -23.98 -41.98 5.31
CA ILE A 850 -25.02 -41.39 6.17
C ILE A 850 -26.43 -41.85 5.76
N ASP A 851 -27.31 -42.03 6.74
CA ASP A 851 -28.71 -42.45 6.54
C ASP A 851 -29.73 -41.28 6.51
N THR A 852 -29.24 -40.04 6.43
CA THR A 852 -30.11 -38.85 6.45
C THR A 852 -30.51 -38.41 5.04
N PRO A 853 -31.77 -37.98 4.79
CA PRO A 853 -32.18 -37.46 3.48
C PRO A 853 -31.32 -36.27 3.01
N ILE A 854 -30.93 -36.30 1.74
CA ILE A 854 -30.12 -35.26 1.09
C ILE A 854 -30.95 -34.63 -0.02
N THR A 855 -31.05 -33.30 0.01
CA THR A 855 -31.70 -32.48 -1.02
C THR A 855 -30.66 -32.00 -2.01
N LEU A 856 -31.03 -31.92 -3.29
CA LEU A 856 -30.17 -31.32 -4.32
C LEU A 856 -30.33 -29.80 -4.31
N GLY A 857 -29.22 -29.09 -4.16
CA GLY A 857 -29.13 -27.65 -4.31
C GLY A 857 -28.43 -27.26 -5.60
N GLN A 858 -28.51 -25.98 -5.94
CA GLN A 858 -27.90 -25.42 -7.13
C GLN A 858 -26.80 -24.44 -6.74
N TRP A 859 -25.55 -24.73 -7.12
CA TRP A 859 -24.38 -23.92 -6.72
C TRP A 859 -24.18 -22.67 -7.56
N GLU A 860 -24.79 -22.61 -8.73
CA GLU A 860 -24.71 -21.49 -9.65
C GLU A 860 -25.94 -21.47 -10.57
N PRO A 861 -26.38 -20.29 -11.04
CA PRO A 861 -27.43 -20.19 -12.05
C PRO A 861 -27.08 -20.99 -13.31
N PRO A 862 -28.08 -21.58 -13.99
CA PRO A 862 -27.81 -22.39 -15.17
C PRO A 862 -27.30 -21.50 -16.30
N VAL A 863 -26.24 -21.94 -16.98
CA VAL A 863 -25.71 -21.26 -18.18
C VAL A 863 -26.28 -21.88 -19.45
N PRO A 864 -26.41 -21.12 -20.56
CA PRO A 864 -26.80 -21.70 -21.84
C PRO A 864 -25.81 -22.79 -22.28
N THR A 865 -26.34 -23.99 -22.54
CA THR A 865 -25.54 -25.13 -23.00
C THR A 865 -26.00 -25.58 -24.38
N ARG A 866 -25.05 -26.11 -25.17
CA ARG A 866 -25.30 -26.73 -26.47
C ARG A 866 -24.64 -28.10 -26.51
N PRO A 867 -25.16 -29.08 -27.28
CA PRO A 867 -24.46 -30.33 -27.51
C PRO A 867 -23.05 -30.07 -28.05
N ALA A 868 -22.06 -30.80 -27.55
CA ALA A 868 -20.68 -30.64 -27.96
C ALA A 868 -20.48 -31.06 -29.42
N THR A 869 -19.78 -30.21 -30.16
CA THR A 869 -19.30 -30.52 -31.51
C THR A 869 -17.78 -30.53 -31.47
N PHE A 870 -17.19 -31.72 -31.63
CA PHE A 870 -15.73 -31.87 -31.77
C PHE A 870 -15.36 -31.88 -33.24
N LEU A 871 -14.79 -30.79 -33.74
CA LEU A 871 -14.44 -30.67 -35.16
C LEU A 871 -13.18 -31.49 -35.49
N PRO A 872 -13.20 -32.30 -36.57
CA PRO A 872 -12.01 -32.97 -37.07
C PRO A 872 -10.95 -31.95 -37.52
N LYS A 873 -9.68 -32.35 -37.41
CA LYS A 873 -8.54 -31.65 -38.02
C LYS A 873 -7.77 -32.62 -38.90
N ALA A 874 -6.95 -32.11 -39.82
CA ALA A 874 -6.05 -32.95 -40.58
C ALA A 874 -5.04 -33.66 -39.62
N PRO A 875 -4.53 -34.86 -39.97
CA PRO A 875 -3.65 -35.62 -39.08
C PRO A 875 -2.34 -34.92 -38.69
N ASP A 876 -1.91 -33.91 -39.44
CA ASP A 876 -0.70 -33.11 -39.22
C ASP A 876 -0.99 -31.75 -38.55
N GLU A 877 -2.25 -31.32 -38.48
CA GLU A 877 -2.63 -30.07 -37.85
C GLU A 877 -2.57 -30.15 -36.33
N ILE A 878 -1.88 -29.19 -35.72
CA ILE A 878 -1.73 -29.12 -34.26
C ILE A 878 -3.09 -28.88 -33.60
N ARG A 879 -3.42 -29.78 -32.67
CA ARG A 879 -4.55 -29.66 -31.77
C ARG A 879 -4.14 -28.97 -30.47
N ARG A 880 -4.89 -27.96 -30.05
CA ARG A 880 -4.62 -27.19 -28.82
C ARG A 880 -5.66 -27.52 -27.76
N ILE A 881 -5.21 -28.06 -26.63
CA ILE A 881 -6.05 -28.49 -25.52
C ILE A 881 -5.96 -27.45 -24.40
N LEU A 882 -7.11 -26.94 -23.97
CA LEU A 882 -7.19 -25.90 -22.94
C LEU A 882 -7.40 -26.51 -21.55
N LEU A 883 -6.61 -26.04 -20.58
CA LEU A 883 -6.80 -26.27 -19.16
C LEU A 883 -6.88 -24.90 -18.46
N ILE A 884 -7.72 -24.80 -17.43
CA ILE A 884 -7.95 -23.54 -16.72
C ILE A 884 -7.84 -23.77 -15.21
N GLY A 885 -7.14 -22.86 -14.53
CA GLY A 885 -7.04 -22.78 -13.08
C GLY A 885 -5.72 -23.28 -12.51
N ALA A 886 -5.69 -23.46 -11.18
CA ALA A 886 -4.56 -24.03 -10.47
C ALA A 886 -4.59 -25.56 -10.57
N ILE A 887 -3.61 -26.16 -11.26
CA ILE A 887 -3.54 -27.61 -11.51
C ILE A 887 -2.63 -28.29 -10.48
N GLY A 888 -3.24 -28.82 -9.42
CA GLY A 888 -2.60 -29.67 -8.42
C GLY A 888 -2.57 -31.15 -8.79
N ILE A 889 -2.06 -31.98 -7.87
CA ILE A 889 -1.96 -33.44 -8.05
C ILE A 889 -3.35 -34.06 -8.22
N GLU A 890 -4.29 -33.71 -7.35
CA GLU A 890 -5.69 -34.14 -7.36
C GLU A 890 -6.43 -33.67 -8.62
N LYS A 891 -6.02 -32.53 -9.19
CA LYS A 891 -6.54 -32.02 -10.46
C LYS A 891 -5.85 -32.63 -11.69
N GLY A 892 -5.01 -33.63 -11.49
CA GLY A 892 -4.44 -34.44 -12.58
C GLY A 892 -3.08 -33.97 -13.10
N TYR A 893 -2.30 -33.20 -12.34
CA TYR A 893 -0.96 -32.76 -12.76
C TYR A 893 -0.09 -33.93 -13.27
N ASN A 894 -0.06 -35.06 -12.56
CA ASN A 894 0.74 -36.22 -12.96
C ASN A 894 0.28 -36.82 -14.30
N ILE A 895 -1.03 -36.82 -14.57
CA ILE A 895 -1.59 -37.26 -15.85
C ILE A 895 -1.18 -36.30 -16.95
N LEU A 896 -1.31 -34.99 -16.71
CA LEU A 896 -0.94 -33.96 -17.67
C LEU A 896 0.55 -34.02 -18.02
N LEU A 897 1.43 -34.19 -17.03
CA LEU A 897 2.87 -34.31 -17.25
C LEU A 897 3.21 -35.58 -18.04
N ALA A 898 2.62 -36.72 -17.70
CA ALA A 898 2.82 -37.97 -18.43
C ALA A 898 2.32 -37.86 -19.87
N LEU A 899 1.18 -37.20 -20.08
CA LEU A 899 0.60 -36.95 -21.39
C LEU A 899 1.46 -35.98 -22.22
N ALA A 900 1.94 -34.88 -21.64
CA ALA A 900 2.82 -33.92 -22.31
C ALA A 900 4.14 -34.58 -22.75
N ARG A 901 4.74 -35.42 -21.89
CA ARG A 901 5.92 -36.22 -22.26
C ARG A 901 5.62 -37.19 -23.39
N HIS A 902 4.53 -37.94 -23.29
CA HIS A 902 4.13 -38.86 -24.35
C HIS A 902 3.94 -38.15 -25.70
N VAL A 903 3.31 -36.97 -25.70
CA VAL A 903 3.15 -36.11 -26.89
C VAL A 903 4.49 -35.66 -27.46
N ALA A 904 5.42 -35.21 -26.60
CA ALA A 904 6.75 -34.79 -27.02
C ALA A 904 7.58 -35.96 -27.58
N ASP A 905 7.61 -37.09 -26.86
CA ASP A 905 8.40 -38.28 -27.20
C ASP A 905 7.95 -38.92 -28.52
N HIS A 906 6.66 -38.82 -28.86
CA HIS A 906 6.06 -39.42 -30.07
C HIS A 906 5.74 -38.37 -31.15
N ALA A 907 6.17 -37.11 -30.96
CA ALA A 907 5.91 -36.00 -31.87
C ALA A 907 4.44 -35.87 -32.31
N LEU A 908 3.50 -36.09 -31.39
CA LEU A 908 2.08 -36.00 -31.70
C LEU A 908 1.68 -34.55 -32.00
N PRO A 909 0.72 -34.32 -32.94
CA PRO A 909 0.24 -32.99 -33.32
C PRO A 909 -0.70 -32.41 -32.25
N MET A 910 -0.22 -32.28 -31.02
CA MET A 910 -0.99 -31.80 -29.86
C MET A 910 -0.15 -30.86 -29.00
N ARG A 911 -0.79 -29.81 -28.45
CA ARG A 911 -0.20 -28.84 -27.53
C ARG A 911 -1.20 -28.52 -26.41
N PHE A 912 -0.68 -28.15 -25.25
CA PHE A 912 -1.49 -27.79 -24.09
C PHE A 912 -1.33 -26.30 -23.78
N VAL A 913 -2.44 -25.64 -23.49
CA VAL A 913 -2.45 -24.27 -22.98
C VAL A 913 -3.07 -24.30 -21.59
N ILE A 914 -2.34 -23.80 -20.61
CA ILE A 914 -2.80 -23.67 -19.22
C ILE A 914 -3.01 -22.19 -18.94
N ILE A 915 -4.28 -21.79 -18.86
CA ILE A 915 -4.65 -20.48 -18.34
C ILE A 915 -4.69 -20.60 -16.81
N GLY A 916 -3.61 -20.21 -16.15
CA GLY A 916 -3.37 -20.45 -14.74
C GLY A 916 -1.94 -20.87 -14.45
N TYR A 917 -1.78 -21.68 -13.40
CA TYR A 917 -0.48 -22.19 -12.96
C TYR A 917 -0.63 -23.62 -12.44
N THR A 918 0.48 -24.31 -12.26
CA THR A 918 0.52 -25.69 -11.76
C THR A 918 1.39 -25.78 -10.50
N CYS A 919 1.41 -26.94 -9.86
CA CYS A 919 2.31 -27.15 -8.72
C CYS A 919 3.81 -27.20 -9.10
N ASP A 920 4.15 -27.34 -10.39
CA ASP A 920 5.52 -27.37 -10.91
C ASP A 920 5.52 -26.99 -12.41
N ASP A 921 5.45 -25.67 -12.65
CA ASP A 921 5.44 -25.04 -13.98
C ASP A 921 6.73 -25.32 -14.79
N PRO A 922 7.95 -25.18 -14.22
CA PRO A 922 9.19 -25.40 -14.97
C PRO A 922 9.24 -26.78 -15.61
N ARG A 923 8.78 -27.82 -14.91
CA ARG A 923 8.82 -29.19 -15.41
C ARG A 923 7.86 -29.45 -16.57
N LEU A 924 6.72 -28.76 -16.62
CA LEU A 924 5.80 -28.83 -17.77
C LEU A 924 6.33 -28.02 -18.95
N LEU A 925 6.85 -26.81 -18.71
CA LEU A 925 7.45 -25.97 -19.76
C LEU A 925 8.63 -26.67 -20.43
N ALA A 926 9.45 -27.40 -19.67
CA ALA A 926 10.58 -28.18 -20.18
C ALA A 926 10.20 -29.28 -21.19
N THR A 927 8.93 -29.66 -21.28
CA THR A 927 8.45 -30.62 -22.30
C THR A 927 8.37 -30.00 -23.70
N GLY A 928 8.38 -28.67 -23.82
CA GLY A 928 8.27 -27.94 -25.10
C GLY A 928 6.89 -28.00 -25.77
N VAL A 929 5.90 -28.67 -25.16
CA VAL A 929 4.55 -28.83 -25.73
C VAL A 929 3.45 -28.17 -24.89
N VAL A 930 3.82 -27.45 -23.82
CA VAL A 930 2.93 -26.79 -22.88
C VAL A 930 3.22 -25.30 -22.82
N GLU A 931 2.16 -24.49 -22.85
CA GLU A 931 2.17 -23.05 -22.66
C GLU A 931 1.44 -22.70 -21.35
N ILE A 932 1.98 -21.81 -20.52
CA ILE A 932 1.42 -21.44 -19.21
C ILE A 932 1.35 -19.91 -19.11
N THR A 933 0.16 -19.37 -18.82
CA THR A 933 -0.06 -17.91 -18.77
C THR A 933 0.29 -17.26 -17.43
N GLY A 934 0.35 -18.05 -16.36
CA GLY A 934 0.47 -17.59 -14.97
C GLY A 934 -0.88 -17.33 -14.29
N ARG A 935 -0.81 -16.83 -13.06
CA ARG A 935 -2.00 -16.42 -12.27
C ARG A 935 -2.79 -15.34 -13.01
N TYR A 936 -4.12 -15.39 -12.89
CA TYR A 936 -5.05 -14.45 -13.53
C TYR A 936 -6.17 -14.05 -12.55
N GLY A 937 -6.68 -12.83 -12.68
CA GLY A 937 -7.93 -12.40 -12.05
C GLY A 937 -9.15 -12.86 -12.84
N GLU A 938 -10.28 -13.12 -12.18
CA GLU A 938 -11.49 -13.68 -12.84
C GLU A 938 -11.95 -12.87 -14.08
N HIS A 939 -11.79 -11.55 -14.06
CA HIS A 939 -12.17 -10.65 -15.16
C HIS A 939 -11.29 -10.81 -16.42
N GLU A 940 -10.09 -11.36 -16.29
CA GLU A 940 -9.14 -11.54 -17.39
C GLU A 940 -9.38 -12.84 -18.16
N LEU A 941 -10.06 -13.80 -17.54
CA LEU A 941 -10.17 -15.18 -18.03
C LEU A 941 -10.75 -15.23 -19.45
N ALA A 942 -11.83 -14.50 -19.71
CA ALA A 942 -12.44 -14.44 -21.04
C ALA A 942 -11.49 -13.85 -22.11
N ALA A 943 -10.66 -12.87 -21.75
CA ALA A 943 -9.68 -12.28 -22.65
C ALA A 943 -8.52 -13.24 -22.93
N LEU A 944 -8.05 -13.97 -21.91
CA LEU A 944 -7.00 -14.99 -22.05
C LEU A 944 -7.47 -16.14 -22.94
N ILE A 945 -8.68 -16.65 -22.74
CA ILE A 945 -9.25 -17.72 -23.59
C ILE A 945 -9.30 -17.28 -25.06
N ARG A 946 -9.67 -16.02 -25.35
CA ARG A 946 -9.68 -15.48 -26.72
C ARG A 946 -8.28 -15.33 -27.33
N ARG A 947 -7.26 -15.02 -26.51
CA ARG A 947 -5.87 -14.89 -26.97
C ARG A 947 -5.21 -16.22 -27.29
N HIS A 948 -5.65 -17.29 -26.63
CA HIS A 948 -5.14 -18.64 -26.84
C HIS A 948 -6.23 -19.55 -27.40
N PRO A 949 -6.58 -19.44 -28.70
CA PRO A 949 -7.64 -20.23 -29.30
C PRO A 949 -7.30 -21.72 -29.21
N CYS A 950 -8.14 -22.46 -28.50
CA CYS A 950 -8.01 -23.90 -28.29
C CYS A 950 -9.21 -24.63 -28.87
N ASP A 951 -9.03 -25.91 -29.20
CA ASP A 951 -10.05 -26.73 -29.83
C ASP A 951 -11.09 -27.21 -28.82
N TRP A 952 -10.64 -27.66 -27.64
CA TRP A 952 -11.49 -28.05 -26.53
C TRP A 952 -10.78 -27.97 -25.18
N GLY A 953 -11.60 -27.98 -24.13
CA GLY A 953 -11.16 -28.08 -22.75
C GLY A 953 -10.89 -29.52 -22.33
N PHE A 954 -9.96 -29.68 -21.40
CA PHE A 954 -9.72 -30.94 -20.70
C PHE A 954 -9.70 -30.71 -19.19
N LEU A 955 -10.50 -31.50 -18.46
CA LEU A 955 -10.53 -31.53 -16.99
C LEU A 955 -9.98 -32.88 -16.50
N PRO A 956 -8.67 -32.97 -16.22
CA PRO A 956 -8.00 -34.21 -15.81
C PRO A 956 -8.16 -34.56 -14.33
N ALA A 957 -9.15 -33.99 -13.64
CA ALA A 957 -9.34 -34.23 -12.21
C ALA A 957 -9.51 -35.73 -11.92
N ILE A 958 -8.65 -36.25 -11.04
CA ILE A 958 -8.61 -37.68 -10.69
C ILE A 958 -9.43 -38.01 -9.43
N TRP A 959 -10.11 -37.00 -8.91
CA TRP A 959 -10.91 -37.06 -7.72
C TRP A 959 -12.35 -36.66 -8.04
N PRO A 960 -13.34 -37.12 -7.25
CA PRO A 960 -14.73 -36.77 -7.49
C PRO A 960 -15.00 -35.33 -7.07
N GLU A 961 -14.65 -34.35 -7.92
CA GLU A 961 -14.98 -32.94 -7.68
C GLU A 961 -16.44 -32.79 -7.29
N THR A 962 -16.70 -32.13 -6.16
CA THR A 962 -18.05 -31.86 -5.67
C THR A 962 -18.76 -30.80 -6.52
N TRP A 963 -17.99 -29.90 -7.13
CA TRP A 963 -18.45 -28.96 -8.13
C TRP A 963 -17.27 -28.47 -8.99
N SER A 964 -17.56 -27.83 -10.12
CA SER A 964 -16.52 -27.25 -10.98
C SER A 964 -17.00 -25.96 -11.64
N TYR A 965 -16.63 -24.82 -11.09
CA TYR A 965 -16.88 -23.50 -11.70
C TYR A 965 -16.13 -23.33 -13.02
N ILE A 966 -15.00 -24.02 -13.17
CA ILE A 966 -14.21 -24.01 -14.41
C ILE A 966 -14.98 -24.67 -15.56
N LEU A 967 -15.72 -25.76 -15.31
CA LEU A 967 -16.58 -26.38 -16.32
C LEU A 967 -17.61 -25.38 -16.87
N THR A 968 -18.19 -24.56 -16.00
CA THR A 968 -19.12 -23.50 -16.41
C THR A 968 -18.43 -22.48 -17.30
N GLU A 969 -17.20 -22.08 -16.97
CA GLU A 969 -16.50 -21.09 -17.77
C GLU A 969 -16.20 -21.60 -19.18
N PHE A 970 -15.82 -22.87 -19.33
CA PHE A 970 -15.70 -23.47 -20.66
C PHE A 970 -17.01 -23.33 -21.46
N TRP A 971 -18.15 -23.61 -20.83
CA TRP A 971 -19.45 -23.53 -21.50
C TRP A 971 -19.87 -22.10 -21.85
N ARG A 972 -19.56 -21.11 -21.01
CA ARG A 972 -19.78 -19.69 -21.31
C ARG A 972 -19.05 -19.24 -22.58
N GLN A 973 -17.91 -19.87 -22.87
CA GLN A 973 -17.11 -19.60 -24.08
C GLN A 973 -17.41 -20.57 -25.23
N ASN A 974 -18.44 -21.41 -25.12
CA ASN A 974 -18.79 -22.46 -26.09
C ASN A 974 -17.65 -23.46 -26.38
N VAL A 975 -16.78 -23.72 -25.40
CA VAL A 975 -15.69 -24.69 -25.52
C VAL A 975 -16.19 -26.05 -25.03
N PRO A 976 -16.22 -27.10 -25.88
CA PRO A 976 -16.59 -28.44 -25.44
C PRO A 976 -15.51 -29.00 -24.52
N VAL A 977 -15.90 -29.82 -23.53
CA VAL A 977 -14.98 -30.30 -22.49
C VAL A 977 -14.91 -31.82 -22.48
N ILE A 978 -13.69 -32.36 -22.40
CA ILE A 978 -13.43 -33.77 -22.11
C ILE A 978 -13.08 -33.89 -20.63
N THR A 979 -13.69 -34.83 -19.92
CA THR A 979 -13.43 -35.06 -18.49
C THR A 979 -13.46 -36.53 -18.15
N PHE A 980 -12.80 -36.92 -17.06
CA PHE A 980 -12.93 -38.28 -16.55
C PHE A 980 -14.33 -38.54 -16.00
N ASP A 981 -14.76 -39.79 -16.06
CA ASP A 981 -16.04 -40.25 -15.55
C ASP A 981 -16.03 -40.37 -14.02
N ILE A 982 -15.94 -39.22 -13.37
CA ILE A 982 -15.93 -39.11 -11.92
C ILE A 982 -16.45 -37.72 -11.49
N GLY A 983 -17.23 -37.69 -10.41
CA GLY A 983 -17.64 -36.43 -9.76
C GLY A 983 -18.71 -35.63 -10.51
N ALA A 984 -18.93 -34.41 -10.03
CA ALA A 984 -19.86 -33.46 -10.60
C ALA A 984 -19.57 -33.08 -12.07
N PRO A 985 -18.30 -32.92 -12.52
CA PRO A 985 -18.03 -32.62 -13.93
C PRO A 985 -18.64 -33.65 -14.90
N ALA A 986 -18.45 -34.95 -14.62
CA ALA A 986 -18.99 -36.01 -15.44
C ALA A 986 -20.53 -36.03 -15.44
N ALA A 987 -21.14 -35.90 -14.25
CA ALA A 987 -22.60 -35.85 -14.10
C ALA A 987 -23.21 -34.68 -14.91
N ARG A 988 -22.58 -33.51 -14.83
CA ARG A 988 -23.01 -32.30 -15.54
C ARG A 988 -22.83 -32.42 -17.06
N VAL A 989 -21.70 -32.95 -17.54
CA VAL A 989 -21.45 -33.19 -18.97
C VAL A 989 -22.49 -34.15 -19.57
N ARG A 990 -22.84 -35.22 -18.85
CA ARG A 990 -23.91 -36.15 -19.30
C ARG A 990 -25.28 -35.49 -19.37
N ALA A 991 -25.61 -34.67 -18.38
CA ALA A 991 -26.90 -34.01 -18.31
C ALA A 991 -27.09 -32.97 -19.44
N THR A 992 -26.02 -32.28 -19.84
CA THR A 992 -26.08 -31.19 -20.83
C THR A 992 -25.68 -31.61 -22.25
N GLY A 993 -24.93 -32.70 -22.39
CA GLY A 993 -24.34 -33.13 -23.67
C GLY A 993 -23.22 -32.21 -24.18
N THR A 994 -22.74 -31.25 -23.38
CA THR A 994 -21.74 -30.24 -23.78
C THR A 994 -20.28 -30.73 -23.66
N GLY A 995 -20.06 -32.03 -23.70
CA GLY A 995 -18.73 -32.61 -23.62
C GLY A 995 -18.70 -34.12 -23.79
N LEU A 996 -17.55 -34.72 -23.45
CA LEU A 996 -17.32 -36.16 -23.47
C LEU A 996 -16.78 -36.64 -22.12
N THR A 997 -17.39 -37.68 -21.57
CA THR A 997 -16.89 -38.38 -20.37
C THR A 997 -16.09 -39.60 -20.77
N VAL A 998 -14.91 -39.82 -20.17
CA VAL A 998 -14.05 -40.97 -20.46
C VAL A 998 -13.61 -41.72 -19.20
N PRO A 999 -13.28 -43.01 -19.25
CA PRO A 999 -12.89 -43.77 -18.06
C PRO A 999 -11.68 -43.16 -17.33
N LEU A 1000 -11.75 -43.11 -15.99
CA LEU A 1000 -10.76 -42.47 -15.10
C LEU A 1000 -9.33 -43.01 -15.24
N HIS A 1001 -9.17 -44.28 -15.58
CA HIS A 1001 -7.88 -44.98 -15.62
C HIS A 1001 -7.45 -45.38 -17.03
N LEU A 1002 -7.82 -44.56 -18.04
CA LEU A 1002 -7.33 -44.78 -19.40
C LEU A 1002 -5.80 -44.73 -19.46
N PRO A 1003 -5.13 -45.68 -20.14
CA PRO A 1003 -3.71 -45.57 -20.45
C PRO A 1003 -3.40 -44.26 -21.17
N ILE A 1004 -2.24 -43.65 -20.90
CA ILE A 1004 -1.85 -42.34 -21.46
C ILE A 1004 -1.94 -42.32 -23.00
N ALA A 1005 -1.55 -43.41 -23.67
CA ALA A 1005 -1.66 -43.52 -25.13
C ALA A 1005 -3.13 -43.46 -25.59
N SER A 1006 -4.03 -44.19 -24.92
CA SER A 1006 -5.48 -44.15 -25.22
C SER A 1006 -6.08 -42.78 -24.92
N LEU A 1007 -5.68 -42.13 -23.84
CA LEU A 1007 -6.10 -40.77 -23.51
C LEU A 1007 -5.62 -39.76 -24.56
N ALA A 1008 -4.38 -39.89 -25.05
CA ALA A 1008 -3.88 -39.07 -26.16
C ALA A 1008 -4.70 -39.28 -27.44
N THR A 1009 -5.06 -40.53 -27.77
CA THR A 1009 -5.95 -40.83 -28.91
C THR A 1009 -7.33 -40.19 -28.76
N VAL A 1010 -7.93 -40.29 -27.57
CA VAL A 1010 -9.22 -39.64 -27.24
C VAL A 1010 -9.11 -38.13 -27.44
N LEU A 1011 -8.07 -37.49 -26.89
CA LEU A 1011 -7.89 -36.04 -26.99
C LEU A 1011 -7.55 -35.57 -28.40
N LEU A 1012 -7.02 -36.45 -29.26
CA LEU A 1012 -6.75 -36.16 -30.68
C LEU A 1012 -7.98 -36.39 -31.57
N THR A 1013 -8.83 -37.36 -31.23
CA THR A 1013 -9.92 -37.84 -32.12
C THR A 1013 -11.24 -38.12 -31.38
N PRO A 1014 -11.76 -37.19 -30.56
CA PRO A 1014 -12.93 -37.46 -29.71
C PRO A 1014 -14.22 -37.71 -30.51
N TRP A 1015 -14.30 -37.23 -31.75
CA TRP A 1015 -15.46 -37.45 -32.63
C TRP A 1015 -15.59 -38.91 -33.13
N LEU A 1016 -14.56 -39.74 -33.00
CA LEU A 1016 -14.61 -41.17 -33.36
C LEU A 1016 -15.28 -42.02 -32.28
N LEU A 1017 -15.43 -41.47 -31.07
CA LEU A 1017 -16.09 -42.13 -29.95
C LEU A 1017 -17.59 -41.83 -30.05
N ARG A 1018 -18.34 -42.70 -30.73
CA ARG A 1018 -19.81 -42.56 -30.76
C ARG A 1018 -20.36 -42.71 -29.33
N ILE A 1019 -21.15 -41.72 -28.93
CA ILE A 1019 -21.97 -41.72 -27.72
C ILE A 1019 -22.98 -42.87 -27.86
N HIS A 1020 -22.87 -43.89 -27.01
CA HIS A 1020 -23.91 -44.89 -26.80
C HIS A 1020 -24.61 -44.63 -25.47
#